data_AF-A0A7J4QW41-F1
#
_entry.id   AF-A0A7J4QW41-F1
#
_cell.length_a   1.000
_cell.length_b   1.000
_cell.length_c   1.000
_cell.angle_alpha   90.00
_cell.angle_beta   90.00
_cell.angle_gamma   90.00
#
_symmetry.space_group_name_H-M   'P 1'
#
loop_
_entity.id
_entity.type
_entity.pdbx_description
1 polymer ?
#
loop_
_entity_poly.entity_id
_entity_poly.type
_entity_poly.pdbx_seq_one_letter_code
_entity_poly.pdbx_strand_id
1 'polypeptide(L)'
;PPYWQGRFSNGPVWIEYVSEAYGVTTTVGSLSEQGDNRAFGGSQTGQGFSYILLPNVGTQISNYLANVQSNIASDEVVSLWAGGNDFLYGTANSDTIVANMESHIRQLEAAGAREFIIPNLPPLEKTPEILSRSQSQQNSIASEVVSYNNKLANLIINLRAELSITVHYIDAWSLFNDIVDNSLALGITNTQDSACSGASTLLPLPICNSDSTVAQNPDEYLFFDKAHPTRVMHEFISFFAKQSIGTADTDGDGIIDTLDLCEWTENYHASNSDGCSWEQLDDDQDQVNNGNDICPNTQIGAIVDDEGCSAEQRDSDDDGLNDAIDPCPFSNSTNDHDSDGCTDDVDLDDDNDLVLDEDDNCPRGQIGSHSSDIDNDGCADSEDADIDGDLLDNVDEYEIGTDVYDEDTDGDGIIDGIDKFPLDPTEWLDSDADGCGDNSDDFPYDETECVDSDGDGYGDNYDKFPNDVTEWYDYDDDGFGDNRDACPTKFGLSISPEGCPDRDGDGFSDATDLFPDDIDDWADSDSDGYGDNSDVFPLDPLEWSDFDNDTYGDNSDVFPSDPSEWNDSDGDTVGDNSDAFPFDPTEWLDSDADGCGDNQDVWPLDPKECFDRDVDGVGDNRDVFPDDRAEWSDIDGDGLGDNSDLFPYDSKAKYDSDGDGVANYYDTFPNNEKMDSWIDLMYRVILFAGFAVIAIFVFLQNRNNHNDSEKWLVESDEMMLNKATDSEFDRPNTPPPPGSFE
;
A
#
# COMPACT_ATOMS: atom_id res chain seq x y z
N PRO A 1 29.09 -39.32 33.66
CA PRO A 1 29.62 -38.38 34.67
C PRO A 1 30.52 -37.30 34.04
N PRO A 2 30.38 -36.05 34.47
CA PRO A 2 29.45 -35.63 35.53
C PRO A 2 28.03 -35.36 35.00
N TYR A 3 27.86 -35.24 33.69
CA TYR A 3 26.57 -35.05 33.02
C TYR A 3 25.59 -36.22 33.18
N TRP A 4 24.31 -35.89 33.41
CA TRP A 4 23.22 -36.85 33.59
C TRP A 4 22.78 -37.42 32.24
N GLN A 5 22.99 -38.73 32.03
CA GLN A 5 22.60 -39.46 30.81
C GLN A 5 22.95 -38.75 29.48
N GLY A 6 24.08 -38.02 29.44
CA GLY A 6 24.54 -37.29 28.27
C GLY A 6 23.93 -35.89 28.05
N ARG A 7 23.04 -35.43 28.95
CA ARG A 7 22.51 -34.05 28.93
C ARG A 7 23.52 -33.10 29.54
N PHE A 8 23.61 -31.88 29.02
CA PHE A 8 24.44 -30.82 29.60
C PHE A 8 23.79 -30.22 30.86
N SER A 9 23.49 -31.05 31.85
CA SER A 9 22.95 -30.68 33.17
C SER A 9 23.13 -31.84 34.18
N ASN A 10 22.72 -31.64 35.43
CA ASN A 10 22.68 -32.69 36.47
C ASN A 10 21.39 -33.53 36.47
N GLY A 11 20.46 -33.28 35.54
CA GLY A 11 19.19 -34.01 35.40
C GLY A 11 18.55 -33.83 34.02
N PRO A 12 17.24 -34.11 33.88
CA PRO A 12 16.48 -33.86 32.66
C PRO A 12 16.54 -32.38 32.24
N VAL A 13 16.50 -32.12 30.94
CA VAL A 13 16.43 -30.75 30.40
C VAL A 13 14.98 -30.33 30.19
N TRP A 14 14.74 -29.02 30.08
CA TRP A 14 13.40 -28.41 30.07
C TRP A 14 12.40 -29.10 29.12
N ILE A 15 12.82 -29.44 27.89
CA ILE A 15 11.93 -30.03 26.89
C ILE A 15 11.48 -31.45 27.28
N GLU A 16 12.25 -32.17 28.10
CA GLU A 16 11.87 -33.49 28.60
C GLU A 16 10.74 -33.39 29.62
N TYR A 17 10.79 -32.41 30.52
CA TYR A 17 9.71 -32.12 31.47
C TYR A 17 8.42 -31.64 30.78
N VAL A 18 8.55 -30.79 29.75
CA VAL A 18 7.40 -30.37 28.93
C VAL A 18 6.79 -31.57 28.20
N SER A 19 7.64 -32.39 27.58
CA SER A 19 7.18 -33.59 26.87
C SER A 19 6.42 -34.55 27.81
N GLU A 20 6.95 -34.79 29.01
CA GLU A 20 6.31 -35.63 30.02
C GLU A 20 4.93 -35.09 30.43
N ALA A 21 4.82 -33.78 30.69
CA ALA A 21 3.56 -33.16 31.09
C ALA A 21 2.45 -33.28 30.04
N TYR A 22 2.81 -33.21 28.75
CA TYR A 22 1.87 -33.39 27.64
C TYR A 22 1.74 -34.85 27.17
N GLY A 23 2.39 -35.80 27.86
CA GLY A 23 2.35 -37.22 27.52
C GLY A 23 3.02 -37.56 26.18
N VAL A 24 3.92 -36.71 25.69
CA VAL A 24 4.70 -36.89 24.47
C VAL A 24 6.07 -37.45 24.84
N THR A 25 6.63 -38.32 24.01
CA THR A 25 7.99 -38.84 24.20
C THR A 25 8.87 -38.39 23.06
N THR A 26 10.01 -37.77 23.39
CA THR A 26 11.05 -37.47 22.40
C THR A 26 12.12 -38.57 22.39
N THR A 27 12.68 -38.82 21.22
CA THR A 27 13.74 -39.80 20.99
C THR A 27 14.95 -39.13 20.36
N VAL A 28 16.12 -39.29 20.99
CA VAL A 28 17.37 -38.71 20.48
C VAL A 28 17.74 -39.33 19.14
N GLY A 29 17.96 -38.50 18.12
CA GLY A 29 18.42 -38.93 16.80
C GLY A 29 19.54 -38.03 16.27
N SER A 30 20.44 -38.58 15.46
CA SER A 30 21.59 -37.85 14.91
C SER A 30 21.82 -38.18 13.43
N LEU A 31 22.25 -37.21 12.61
CA LEU A 31 22.54 -37.40 11.18
C LEU A 31 21.43 -38.21 10.43
N SER A 32 21.69 -39.47 10.08
CA SER A 32 20.74 -40.38 9.42
C SER A 32 20.00 -41.33 10.37
N GLU A 33 20.28 -41.32 11.67
CA GLU A 33 19.59 -42.11 12.68
C GLU A 33 18.17 -41.56 12.91
N GLN A 34 17.22 -42.48 13.14
CA GLN A 34 15.85 -42.12 13.49
C GLN A 34 15.81 -41.48 14.88
N GLY A 35 14.89 -40.53 15.07
CA GLY A 35 14.70 -39.78 16.31
C GLY A 35 14.36 -38.32 16.01
N ASP A 36 13.46 -37.77 16.81
CA ASP A 36 12.85 -36.44 16.67
C ASP A 36 13.64 -35.34 17.39
N ASN A 37 14.34 -35.65 18.50
CA ASN A 37 15.21 -34.70 19.17
C ASN A 37 16.56 -34.67 18.46
N ARG A 38 16.72 -33.62 17.64
CA ARG A 38 17.91 -33.39 16.80
C ARG A 38 18.96 -32.50 17.45
N ALA A 39 18.65 -31.90 18.61
CA ALA A 39 19.48 -30.89 19.23
C ALA A 39 20.86 -31.48 19.59
N PHE A 40 21.92 -30.77 19.17
CA PHE A 40 23.30 -31.17 19.42
C PHE A 40 24.04 -30.06 20.18
N GLY A 41 24.66 -30.43 21.30
CA GLY A 41 25.47 -29.48 22.07
C GLY A 41 26.65 -28.95 21.26
N GLY A 42 26.84 -27.63 21.25
CA GLY A 42 27.89 -26.95 20.50
C GLY A 42 27.52 -26.55 19.06
N SER A 43 26.29 -26.80 18.61
CA SER A 43 25.81 -26.39 17.28
C SER A 43 25.53 -24.90 17.19
N GLN A 44 26.00 -24.28 16.12
CA GLN A 44 25.67 -22.90 15.74
C GLN A 44 24.47 -22.88 14.79
N THR A 45 23.85 -21.71 14.59
CA THR A 45 22.64 -21.58 13.77
C THR A 45 22.85 -21.86 12.29
N GLY A 46 24.05 -21.66 11.72
CA GLY A 46 24.28 -21.75 10.27
C GLY A 46 24.18 -23.16 9.65
N GLN A 47 24.68 -23.29 8.42
CA GLN A 47 24.88 -24.57 7.73
C GLN A 47 26.26 -25.18 8.06
N GLY A 48 26.49 -26.43 7.66
CA GLY A 48 27.78 -27.12 7.79
C GLY A 48 28.03 -27.75 9.17
N PHE A 49 29.30 -27.86 9.53
CA PHE A 49 29.75 -28.48 10.78
C PHE A 49 30.65 -27.54 11.58
N SER A 50 30.32 -27.34 12.86
CA SER A 50 31.20 -26.72 13.84
C SER A 50 32.21 -27.74 14.37
N TYR A 51 33.45 -27.29 14.64
CA TYR A 51 34.54 -28.13 15.15
C TYR A 51 34.77 -29.43 14.35
N ILE A 52 34.61 -29.37 13.03
CA ILE A 52 34.82 -30.45 12.05
C ILE A 52 33.75 -31.57 12.08
N LEU A 53 33.08 -31.81 13.23
CA LEU A 53 32.20 -32.98 13.40
C LEU A 53 30.79 -32.67 13.92
N LEU A 54 30.52 -31.48 14.46
CA LEU A 54 29.23 -31.15 15.07
C LEU A 54 28.29 -30.51 14.04
N PRO A 55 27.15 -31.11 13.66
CA PRO A 55 26.27 -30.54 12.65
C PRO A 55 25.62 -29.26 13.18
N ASN A 56 25.70 -28.15 12.43
CA ASN A 56 24.97 -26.93 12.77
C ASN A 56 23.47 -27.07 12.50
N VAL A 57 22.65 -26.19 13.06
CA VAL A 57 21.17 -26.31 13.07
C VAL A 57 20.60 -26.47 11.67
N GLY A 58 21.05 -25.67 10.69
CA GLY A 58 20.57 -25.79 9.31
C GLY A 58 20.89 -27.15 8.67
N THR A 59 22.02 -27.77 9.05
CA THR A 59 22.40 -29.11 8.62
C THR A 59 21.65 -30.20 9.39
N GLN A 60 21.27 -29.97 10.65
CA GLN A 60 20.38 -30.87 11.37
C GLN A 60 19.00 -30.92 10.72
N ILE A 61 18.41 -29.75 10.41
CA ILE A 61 17.10 -29.64 9.75
C ILE A 61 17.14 -30.28 8.36
N SER A 62 18.12 -29.92 7.53
CA SER A 62 18.24 -30.47 6.18
C SER A 62 18.41 -32.00 6.19
N ASN A 63 19.19 -32.54 7.12
CA ASN A 63 19.33 -34.00 7.25
C ASN A 63 18.07 -34.68 7.80
N TYR A 64 17.36 -34.04 8.73
CA TYR A 64 16.10 -34.55 9.27
C TYR A 64 15.05 -34.66 8.16
N LEU A 65 14.86 -33.60 7.40
CA LEU A 65 13.90 -33.55 6.29
C LEU A 65 14.27 -34.50 5.15
N ALA A 66 15.56 -34.70 4.89
CA ALA A 66 16.01 -35.60 3.83
C ALA A 66 15.92 -37.08 4.20
N ASN A 67 16.20 -37.44 5.47
CA ASN A 67 16.47 -38.83 5.84
C ASN A 67 15.50 -39.43 6.87
N VAL A 68 14.78 -38.59 7.63
CA VAL A 68 13.92 -39.03 8.73
C VAL A 68 12.46 -38.75 8.39
N GLN A 69 12.12 -37.48 8.14
CA GLN A 69 10.75 -37.06 7.93
C GLN A 69 10.67 -35.89 6.95
N SER A 70 10.31 -36.18 5.70
CA SER A 70 10.23 -35.18 4.63
C SER A 70 8.97 -34.32 4.65
N ASN A 71 8.00 -34.65 5.51
CA ASN A 71 6.76 -33.88 5.69
C ASN A 71 6.35 -33.91 7.18
N ILE A 72 6.25 -32.74 7.80
CA ILE A 72 5.84 -32.54 9.19
C ILE A 72 4.31 -32.48 9.24
N ALA A 73 3.70 -33.24 10.14
CA ALA A 73 2.24 -33.28 10.25
C ALA A 73 1.72 -32.05 11.02
N SER A 74 0.46 -31.66 10.78
CA SER A 74 -0.13 -30.47 11.38
C SER A 74 -0.41 -30.61 12.88
N ASP A 75 -0.36 -31.82 13.43
CA ASP A 75 -0.48 -32.17 14.85
C ASP A 75 0.89 -32.38 15.53
N GLU A 76 1.98 -32.09 14.83
CA GLU A 76 3.33 -32.08 15.39
C GLU A 76 3.76 -30.66 15.73
N VAL A 77 4.44 -30.51 16.86
CA VAL A 77 5.03 -29.26 17.32
C VAL A 77 6.55 -29.28 17.13
N VAL A 78 7.10 -28.19 16.59
CA VAL A 78 8.55 -28.05 16.37
C VAL A 78 9.14 -27.09 17.40
N SER A 79 10.00 -27.60 18.30
CA SER A 79 10.80 -26.75 19.17
C SER A 79 12.10 -26.33 18.49
N LEU A 80 12.41 -25.03 18.47
CA LEU A 80 13.64 -24.49 17.89
C LEU A 80 14.26 -23.48 18.86
N TRP A 81 15.37 -23.87 19.50
CA TRP A 81 16.13 -23.01 20.42
C TRP A 81 17.62 -23.06 20.08
N ALA A 82 18.14 -21.98 19.48
CA ALA A 82 19.51 -21.86 19.03
C ALA A 82 20.01 -20.40 19.04
N GLY A 83 21.32 -20.20 18.88
CA GLY A 83 21.98 -18.88 18.85
C GLY A 83 23.07 -18.70 19.91
N GLY A 84 22.97 -19.42 21.05
CA GLY A 84 23.95 -19.28 22.13
C GLY A 84 25.39 -19.60 21.71
N ASN A 85 25.60 -20.67 20.95
CA ASN A 85 26.96 -21.04 20.50
C ASN A 85 27.55 -20.07 19.48
N ASP A 86 26.71 -19.37 18.71
CA ASP A 86 27.13 -18.37 17.73
C ASP A 86 27.81 -17.19 18.45
N PHE A 87 27.26 -16.75 19.58
CA PHE A 87 27.86 -15.71 20.42
C PHE A 87 29.01 -16.20 21.30
N LEU A 88 28.88 -17.39 21.90
CA LEU A 88 29.89 -17.89 22.83
C LEU A 88 31.18 -18.32 22.11
N TYR A 89 31.07 -18.90 20.91
CA TYR A 89 32.19 -19.54 20.20
C TYR A 89 32.18 -19.40 18.67
N GLY A 90 31.19 -18.73 18.08
CA GLY A 90 31.13 -18.42 16.65
C GLY A 90 31.70 -17.04 16.34
N THR A 91 31.49 -16.60 15.10
CA THR A 91 31.83 -15.25 14.63
C THR A 91 30.63 -14.54 14.02
N ALA A 92 29.42 -15.10 14.17
CA ALA A 92 28.19 -14.54 13.63
C ALA A 92 27.64 -13.48 14.61
N ASN A 93 27.13 -12.38 14.05
CA ASN A 93 26.44 -11.33 14.79
C ASN A 93 24.93 -11.58 14.84
N SER A 94 24.19 -10.79 15.63
CA SER A 94 22.73 -10.87 15.77
C SER A 94 21.99 -10.95 14.42
N ASP A 95 22.34 -10.14 13.42
CA ASP A 95 21.70 -10.15 12.09
C ASP A 95 21.82 -11.51 11.39
N THR A 96 23.02 -12.07 11.40
CA THR A 96 23.30 -13.36 10.75
C THR A 96 22.52 -14.49 11.43
N ILE A 97 22.43 -14.45 12.76
CA ILE A 97 21.73 -15.48 13.56
C ILE A 97 20.23 -15.39 13.30
N VAL A 98 19.64 -14.19 13.29
CA VAL A 98 18.20 -14.00 12.98
C VAL A 98 17.89 -14.44 11.56
N ALA A 99 18.72 -14.08 10.58
CA ALA A 99 18.53 -14.51 9.20
C ALA A 99 18.60 -16.05 9.05
N ASN A 100 19.48 -16.71 9.79
CA ASN A 100 19.51 -18.18 9.86
C ASN A 100 18.23 -18.74 10.47
N MET A 101 17.75 -18.17 11.58
CA MET A 101 16.52 -18.61 12.25
C MET A 101 15.29 -18.43 11.35
N GLU A 102 15.17 -17.31 10.64
CA GLU A 102 14.14 -17.10 9.62
C GLU A 102 14.19 -18.20 8.55
N SER A 103 15.39 -18.45 8.00
CA SER A 103 15.59 -19.48 7.00
C SER A 103 15.15 -20.87 7.49
N HIS A 104 15.45 -21.22 8.74
CA HIS A 104 15.05 -22.48 9.36
C HIS A 104 13.54 -22.61 9.54
N ILE A 105 12.89 -21.56 10.06
CA ILE A 105 11.43 -21.55 10.25
C ILE A 105 10.73 -21.71 8.90
N ARG A 106 11.16 -20.96 7.88
CA ARG A 106 10.63 -21.08 6.51
C ARG A 106 10.88 -22.46 5.91
N GLN A 107 12.06 -23.04 6.14
CA GLN A 107 12.37 -24.39 5.65
C GLN A 107 11.47 -25.47 6.29
N LEU A 108 11.19 -25.34 7.60
CA LEU A 108 10.33 -26.26 8.34
C LEU A 108 8.85 -26.07 8.00
N GLU A 109 8.40 -24.82 7.84
CA GLU A 109 7.04 -24.50 7.38
C GLU A 109 6.79 -25.05 5.97
N ALA A 110 7.74 -24.87 5.05
CA ALA A 110 7.66 -25.42 3.70
C ALA A 110 7.61 -26.96 3.69
N ALA A 111 8.11 -27.60 4.75
CA ALA A 111 8.00 -29.03 4.98
C ALA A 111 6.71 -29.44 5.72
N GLY A 112 5.82 -28.51 6.07
CA GLY A 112 4.50 -28.76 6.66
C GLY A 112 4.33 -28.36 8.12
N ALA A 113 5.38 -27.89 8.80
CA ALA A 113 5.26 -27.46 10.19
C ALA A 113 4.31 -26.27 10.32
N ARG A 114 3.41 -26.31 11.32
CA ARG A 114 2.41 -25.24 11.57
C ARG A 114 2.43 -24.71 12.99
N GLU A 115 3.03 -25.44 13.91
CA GLU A 115 3.11 -25.07 15.33
C GLU A 115 4.54 -25.16 15.83
N PHE A 116 5.02 -24.09 16.45
CA PHE A 116 6.40 -23.94 16.89
C PHE A 116 6.49 -23.54 18.36
N ILE A 117 7.51 -24.03 19.06
CA ILE A 117 7.93 -23.52 20.37
C ILE A 117 9.29 -22.86 20.19
N ILE A 118 9.35 -21.53 20.33
CA ILE A 118 10.56 -20.76 20.06
C ILE A 118 10.90 -19.92 21.30
N PRO A 119 11.86 -20.38 22.12
CA PRO A 119 12.44 -19.55 23.17
C PRO A 119 13.42 -18.53 22.60
N ASN A 120 13.46 -17.34 23.20
CA ASN A 120 14.56 -16.40 22.99
C ASN A 120 15.82 -16.84 23.76
N LEU A 121 16.91 -16.07 23.67
CA LEU A 121 18.14 -16.39 24.40
C LEU A 121 18.09 -15.82 25.83
N PRO A 122 18.47 -16.63 26.84
CA PRO A 122 18.68 -16.11 28.20
C PRO A 122 19.90 -15.16 28.22
N PRO A 123 20.06 -14.34 29.28
CA PRO A 123 21.19 -13.42 29.42
C PRO A 123 22.54 -14.17 29.48
N LEU A 124 23.20 -14.31 28.33
CA LEU A 124 24.42 -15.09 28.20
C LEU A 124 25.62 -14.46 28.93
N GLU A 125 25.59 -13.15 29.13
CA GLU A 125 26.58 -12.42 29.91
C GLU A 125 26.61 -12.82 31.38
N LYS A 126 25.48 -13.34 31.92
CA LYS A 126 25.39 -13.87 33.28
C LYS A 126 25.94 -15.29 33.42
N THR A 127 26.34 -15.94 32.32
CA THR A 127 26.95 -17.28 32.39
C THR A 127 28.35 -17.22 32.99
N PRO A 128 28.76 -18.20 33.81
CA PRO A 128 30.11 -18.23 34.39
C PRO A 128 31.24 -18.19 33.35
N GLU A 129 31.00 -18.68 32.13
CA GLU A 129 31.94 -18.58 31.01
C GLU A 129 32.17 -17.13 30.58
N ILE A 130 31.12 -16.34 30.40
CA ILE A 130 31.24 -14.94 29.96
C ILE A 130 31.69 -14.03 31.11
N LEU A 131 31.25 -14.29 32.34
CA LEU A 131 31.76 -13.62 33.54
C LEU A 131 33.29 -13.77 33.69
N SER A 132 33.89 -14.82 33.12
CA SER A 132 35.35 -15.01 33.11
C SER A 132 36.11 -14.21 32.03
N ARG A 133 35.40 -13.54 31.11
CA ARG A 133 35.97 -12.71 30.04
C ARG A 133 36.08 -11.24 30.47
N SER A 134 36.74 -10.41 29.65
CA SER A 134 36.87 -8.98 29.95
C SER A 134 35.51 -8.26 29.91
N GLN A 135 35.33 -7.22 30.73
CA GLN A 135 34.07 -6.45 30.80
C GLN A 135 33.60 -5.94 29.43
N SER A 136 34.53 -5.52 28.57
CA SER A 136 34.20 -5.09 27.19
C SER A 136 33.57 -6.21 26.37
N GLN A 137 34.03 -7.46 26.55
CA GLN A 137 33.45 -8.62 25.88
C GLN A 137 32.11 -9.01 26.50
N GLN A 138 31.95 -8.90 27.81
CA GLN A 138 30.66 -9.14 28.49
C GLN A 138 29.59 -8.17 27.97
N ASN A 139 29.88 -6.87 27.96
CA ASN A 139 28.95 -5.85 27.49
C ASN A 139 28.62 -6.00 26.00
N SER A 140 29.62 -6.35 25.18
CA SER A 140 29.40 -6.59 23.75
C SER A 140 28.47 -7.79 23.52
N ILE A 141 28.60 -8.86 24.30
CA ILE A 141 27.73 -10.05 24.19
C ILE A 141 26.33 -9.73 24.71
N ALA A 142 26.20 -9.06 25.85
CA ALA A 142 24.91 -8.65 26.39
C ALA A 142 24.10 -7.83 25.38
N SER A 143 24.74 -6.82 24.76
CA SER A 143 24.12 -5.97 23.74
C SER A 143 23.70 -6.76 22.50
N GLU A 144 24.54 -7.68 22.01
CA GLU A 144 24.22 -8.51 20.86
C GLU A 144 23.09 -9.53 21.15
N VAL A 145 23.00 -10.07 22.37
CA VAL A 145 21.92 -10.98 22.79
C VAL A 145 20.59 -10.24 22.85
N VAL A 146 20.55 -9.04 23.44
CA VAL A 146 19.35 -8.20 23.45
C VAL A 146 18.94 -7.82 22.03
N SER A 147 19.90 -7.41 21.20
CA SER A 147 19.68 -7.11 19.78
C SER A 147 19.09 -8.30 19.02
N TYR A 148 19.62 -9.51 19.25
CA TYR A 148 19.07 -10.74 18.69
C TYR A 148 17.65 -11.04 19.18
N ASN A 149 17.39 -10.97 20.49
CA ASN A 149 16.07 -11.27 21.06
C ASN A 149 14.98 -10.33 20.53
N ASN A 150 15.27 -9.03 20.42
CA ASN A 150 14.33 -8.05 19.86
C ASN A 150 14.04 -8.32 18.39
N LYS A 151 15.09 -8.57 17.59
CA LYS A 151 14.94 -8.91 16.16
C LYS A 151 14.21 -10.23 15.97
N LEU A 152 14.43 -11.23 16.83
CA LEU A 152 13.73 -12.51 16.79
C LEU A 152 12.24 -12.35 17.13
N ALA A 153 11.90 -11.56 18.16
CA ALA A 153 10.51 -11.29 18.51
C ALA A 153 9.74 -10.64 17.36
N ASN A 154 10.33 -9.61 16.73
CA ASN A 154 9.77 -8.95 15.55
C ASN A 154 9.64 -9.91 14.36
N LEU A 155 10.67 -10.73 14.10
CA LEU A 155 10.62 -11.76 13.07
C LEU A 155 9.46 -12.73 13.31
N ILE A 156 9.25 -13.19 14.54
CA ILE A 156 8.17 -14.13 14.88
C ILE A 156 6.80 -13.50 14.63
N ILE A 157 6.59 -12.24 15.02
CA ILE A 157 5.33 -11.52 14.74
C ILE A 157 5.06 -11.50 13.24
N ASN A 158 6.07 -11.13 12.44
CA ASN A 158 5.96 -11.05 10.98
C ASN A 158 5.68 -12.43 10.37
N LEU A 159 6.41 -13.47 10.76
CA LEU A 159 6.24 -14.83 10.23
C LEU A 159 4.90 -15.46 10.63
N ARG A 160 4.37 -15.18 11.83
CA ARG A 160 3.04 -15.65 12.25
C ARG A 160 1.95 -15.09 11.32
N ALA A 161 2.03 -13.81 11.01
CA ALA A 161 1.09 -13.15 10.11
C ALA A 161 1.27 -13.62 8.65
N GLU A 162 2.51 -13.67 8.16
CA GLU A 162 2.83 -14.03 6.78
C GLU A 162 2.53 -15.50 6.46
N LEU A 163 2.99 -16.42 7.32
CA LEU A 163 2.95 -17.87 7.07
C LEU A 163 1.74 -18.56 7.71
N SER A 164 0.92 -17.84 8.48
CA SER A 164 -0.24 -18.40 9.22
C SER A 164 0.15 -19.58 10.12
N ILE A 165 1.29 -19.45 10.82
CA ILE A 165 1.79 -20.43 11.79
C ILE A 165 1.48 -20.00 13.23
N THR A 166 1.37 -20.99 14.13
CA THR A 166 1.31 -20.75 15.57
C THR A 166 2.71 -20.82 16.16
N VAL A 167 3.09 -19.81 16.94
CA VAL A 167 4.37 -19.80 17.65
C VAL A 167 4.10 -19.54 19.12
N HIS A 168 4.44 -20.52 19.96
CA HIS A 168 4.54 -20.41 21.40
C HIS A 168 5.91 -19.80 21.73
N TYR A 169 5.93 -18.49 21.90
CA TYR A 169 7.14 -17.76 22.23
C TYR A 169 7.41 -17.87 23.73
N ILE A 170 8.61 -18.32 24.09
CA ILE A 170 9.04 -18.44 25.49
C ILE A 170 10.07 -17.34 25.77
N ASP A 171 9.71 -16.43 26.66
CA ASP A 171 10.64 -15.38 27.09
C ASP A 171 11.60 -15.91 28.17
N ALA A 172 12.60 -16.65 27.71
CA ALA A 172 13.66 -17.19 28.55
C ALA A 172 14.56 -16.07 29.13
N TRP A 173 14.61 -14.89 28.52
CA TRP A 173 15.40 -13.77 29.05
C TRP A 173 14.79 -13.20 30.33
N SER A 174 13.51 -12.84 30.30
CA SER A 174 12.81 -12.30 31.47
C SER A 174 12.72 -13.32 32.59
N LEU A 175 12.34 -14.55 32.26
CA LEU A 175 12.32 -15.69 33.19
C LEU A 175 13.64 -15.84 33.96
N PHE A 176 14.77 -15.77 33.24
CA PHE A 176 16.07 -15.95 33.86
C PHE A 176 16.39 -14.82 34.84
N ASN A 177 15.98 -13.59 34.52
CA ASN A 177 16.14 -12.46 35.42
C ASN A 177 15.24 -12.59 36.66
N ASP A 178 13.96 -12.94 36.48
CA ASP A 178 13.00 -13.11 37.58
C ASP A 178 13.47 -14.19 38.58
N ILE A 179 14.01 -15.30 38.08
CA ILE A 179 14.55 -16.37 38.94
C ILE A 179 15.81 -15.92 39.65
N VAL A 180 16.68 -15.13 39.03
CA VAL A 180 17.86 -14.58 39.70
C VAL A 180 17.43 -13.65 40.83
N ASP A 181 16.44 -12.79 40.59
CA ASP A 181 15.95 -11.81 41.55
C ASP A 181 15.21 -12.48 42.72
N ASN A 182 14.55 -13.62 42.48
CA ASN A 182 13.80 -14.39 43.49
C ASN A 182 14.49 -15.68 43.96
N SER A 183 15.79 -15.81 43.68
CA SER A 183 16.54 -17.07 43.83
C SER A 183 16.46 -17.70 45.22
N LEU A 184 16.49 -16.88 46.29
CA LEU A 184 16.42 -17.36 47.68
C LEU A 184 15.08 -18.05 48.02
N ALA A 185 13.96 -17.50 47.57
CA ALA A 185 12.63 -18.09 47.79
C ALA A 185 12.49 -19.44 47.04
N LEU A 186 13.19 -19.57 45.91
CA LEU A 186 13.21 -20.78 45.08
C LEU A 186 14.26 -21.81 45.52
N GLY A 187 14.97 -21.57 46.64
CA GLY A 187 16.02 -22.45 47.15
C GLY A 187 17.32 -22.44 46.33
N ILE A 188 17.47 -21.49 45.41
CA ILE A 188 18.71 -21.25 44.64
C ILE A 188 19.56 -20.26 45.43
N THR A 189 20.67 -20.73 45.99
CA THR A 189 21.58 -19.91 46.81
C THR A 189 22.80 -19.42 46.03
N ASN A 190 23.08 -19.98 44.85
CA ASN A 190 24.21 -19.57 44.01
C ASN A 190 23.80 -19.34 42.54
N THR A 191 23.83 -18.08 42.10
CA THR A 191 23.45 -17.64 40.75
C THR A 191 24.63 -17.30 39.84
N GLN A 192 25.87 -17.32 40.35
CA GLN A 192 27.04 -16.75 39.67
C GLN A 192 28.11 -17.79 39.30
N ASP A 193 28.27 -18.82 40.13
CA ASP A 193 29.27 -19.87 39.93
C ASP A 193 28.64 -21.12 39.32
N SER A 194 29.48 -21.95 38.70
CA SER A 194 29.09 -23.27 38.22
C SER A 194 29.16 -24.32 39.33
N ALA A 195 28.11 -25.13 39.51
CA ALA A 195 28.10 -26.27 40.45
C ALA A 195 29.21 -27.29 40.14
N CYS A 196 29.57 -27.44 38.88
CA CYS A 196 30.64 -28.32 38.40
C CYS A 196 31.87 -27.50 37.99
N SER A 197 33.01 -27.74 38.65
CA SER A 197 34.25 -26.99 38.44
C SER A 197 35.50 -27.90 38.35
N GLY A 198 36.58 -27.40 37.76
CA GLY A 198 37.91 -28.02 37.88
C GLY A 198 38.41 -28.95 36.76
N ALA A 199 37.76 -29.02 35.60
CA ALA A 199 38.30 -29.75 34.44
C ALA A 199 39.06 -28.84 33.45
N SER A 200 40.14 -29.37 32.87
CA SER A 200 40.64 -28.88 31.57
C SER A 200 40.28 -29.89 30.48
N THR A 201 39.58 -29.44 29.45
CA THR A 201 39.16 -30.24 28.30
C THR A 201 40.09 -29.96 27.10
N LEU A 202 40.25 -30.94 26.22
CA LEU A 202 41.00 -30.80 24.96
C LEU A 202 40.23 -30.01 23.89
N LEU A 203 38.92 -29.82 24.07
CA LEU A 203 38.05 -29.02 23.20
C LEU A 203 37.79 -27.66 23.87
N PRO A 204 37.67 -26.54 23.12
CA PRO A 204 37.47 -25.20 23.67
C PRO A 204 36.07 -24.95 24.25
N LEU A 205 35.30 -26.01 24.56
CA LEU A 205 33.97 -25.91 25.17
C LEU A 205 34.11 -25.99 26.69
N PRO A 206 33.39 -25.13 27.45
CA PRO A 206 33.58 -25.00 28.88
C PRO A 206 32.75 -26.05 29.65
N ILE A 207 32.93 -27.30 29.26
CA ILE A 207 32.20 -28.45 29.76
C ILE A 207 33.03 -29.19 30.82
N CYS A 208 32.35 -29.83 31.74
CA CYS A 208 32.97 -30.68 32.74
C CYS A 208 33.36 -32.06 32.20
N ASN A 209 34.38 -32.67 32.80
CA ASN A 209 34.81 -34.04 32.46
C ASN A 209 34.84 -34.93 33.71
N SER A 210 35.28 -36.18 33.56
CA SER A 210 35.29 -37.16 34.66
C SER A 210 36.19 -36.78 35.85
N ASP A 211 37.11 -35.82 35.67
CA ASP A 211 38.02 -35.32 36.70
C ASP A 211 37.50 -34.02 37.36
N SER A 212 36.35 -33.50 36.90
CA SER A 212 35.67 -32.34 37.52
C SER A 212 35.12 -32.68 38.91
N THR A 213 35.07 -31.66 39.77
CA THR A 213 34.38 -31.70 41.08
C THR A 213 32.98 -31.10 40.94
N VAL A 214 31.98 -31.77 41.48
CA VAL A 214 30.59 -31.28 41.55
C VAL A 214 30.28 -30.88 42.98
N ALA A 215 29.61 -29.74 43.18
CA ALA A 215 29.13 -29.26 44.45
C ALA A 215 28.26 -30.31 45.16
N GLN A 216 28.22 -30.26 46.50
CA GLN A 216 27.48 -31.23 47.30
C GLN A 216 25.96 -31.17 47.02
N ASN A 217 25.43 -29.95 46.88
CA ASN A 217 24.02 -29.68 46.57
C ASN A 217 23.95 -28.89 45.25
N PRO A 218 24.08 -29.56 44.09
CA PRO A 218 24.08 -28.88 42.79
C PRO A 218 22.73 -28.25 42.44
N ASP A 219 21.65 -28.59 43.15
CA ASP A 219 20.31 -28.05 42.93
C ASP A 219 20.09 -26.67 43.55
N GLU A 220 20.96 -26.24 44.46
CA GLU A 220 20.99 -24.87 44.98
C GLU A 220 21.71 -23.89 44.04
N TYR A 221 22.24 -24.39 42.91
CA TYR A 221 22.93 -23.59 41.90
C TYR A 221 22.05 -23.34 40.69
N LEU A 222 22.20 -22.17 40.09
CA LEU A 222 21.55 -21.82 38.83
C LEU A 222 22.23 -22.51 37.63
N PHE A 223 23.58 -22.54 37.63
CA PHE A 223 24.39 -23.09 36.56
C PHE A 223 25.06 -24.41 36.97
N PHE A 224 24.89 -25.46 36.15
CA PHE A 224 25.54 -26.74 36.37
C PHE A 224 27.01 -26.70 35.98
N ASP A 225 27.32 -26.21 34.78
CA ASP A 225 28.69 -25.93 34.34
C ASP A 225 28.83 -24.44 34.00
N LYS A 226 29.85 -24.05 33.23
CA LYS A 226 30.08 -22.63 32.95
C LYS A 226 29.08 -21.99 31.99
N ALA A 227 28.20 -22.75 31.36
CA ALA A 227 27.23 -22.23 30.39
C ALA A 227 25.82 -22.78 30.60
N HIS A 228 25.68 -24.03 31.08
CA HIS A 228 24.41 -24.73 31.07
C HIS A 228 23.71 -24.70 32.44
N PRO A 229 22.37 -24.54 32.48
CA PRO A 229 21.60 -24.54 33.72
C PRO A 229 21.54 -25.90 34.45
N THR A 230 21.23 -25.87 35.73
CA THR A 230 20.93 -27.08 36.53
C THR A 230 19.56 -27.65 36.20
N ARG A 231 19.29 -28.88 36.66
CA ARG A 231 18.00 -29.55 36.47
C ARG A 231 16.85 -28.75 37.07
N VAL A 232 17.09 -28.03 38.17
CA VAL A 232 16.11 -27.18 38.86
C VAL A 232 15.75 -26.00 37.97
N MET A 233 16.75 -25.35 37.39
CA MET A 233 16.49 -24.27 36.44
C MET A 233 15.78 -24.78 35.17
N HIS A 234 16.13 -25.98 34.69
CA HIS A 234 15.40 -26.61 33.59
C HIS A 234 13.95 -26.97 33.94
N GLU A 235 13.69 -27.36 35.19
CA GLU A 235 12.35 -27.63 35.70
C GLU A 235 11.52 -26.35 35.78
N PHE A 236 12.10 -25.24 36.24
CA PHE A 236 11.46 -23.92 36.15
C PHE A 236 11.17 -23.51 34.71
N ILE A 237 12.14 -23.56 33.80
CA ILE A 237 11.90 -23.28 32.37
C ILE A 237 10.76 -24.15 31.82
N SER A 238 10.63 -25.39 32.30
CA SER A 238 9.51 -26.26 31.91
C SER A 238 8.17 -25.82 32.48
N PHE A 239 8.09 -25.29 33.71
CA PHE A 239 6.85 -24.75 34.28
C PHE A 239 6.32 -23.61 33.43
N PHE A 240 7.18 -22.65 33.09
CA PHE A 240 6.80 -21.53 32.23
C PHE A 240 6.45 -21.98 30.82
N ALA A 241 7.23 -22.91 30.23
CA ALA A 241 6.88 -23.49 28.95
C ALA A 241 5.51 -24.20 28.99
N LYS A 242 5.19 -24.95 30.07
CA LYS A 242 3.88 -25.60 30.24
C LYS A 242 2.76 -24.57 30.32
N GLN A 243 2.96 -23.45 31.03
CA GLN A 243 1.99 -22.35 31.11
C GLN A 243 1.82 -21.63 29.76
N SER A 244 2.89 -21.39 29.02
CA SER A 244 2.82 -20.82 27.67
C SER A 244 2.13 -21.75 26.66
N ILE A 245 1.99 -23.04 26.98
CA ILE A 245 1.34 -24.07 26.15
C ILE A 245 -0.09 -24.46 26.66
N GLY A 246 -0.43 -24.36 27.97
CA GLY A 246 -1.65 -24.92 28.62
C GLY A 246 -2.29 -24.10 29.77
N THR A 247 -3.07 -24.71 30.69
CA THR A 247 -3.75 -24.04 31.86
C THR A 247 -3.02 -24.28 33.19
N ALA A 248 -2.95 -23.28 34.08
CA ALA A 248 -2.09 -23.30 35.29
C ALA A 248 -2.62 -24.10 36.51
N ASP A 249 -1.69 -24.72 37.24
CA ASP A 249 -1.80 -25.41 38.55
C ASP A 249 -0.43 -25.21 39.22
N THR A 250 -0.38 -24.28 40.17
CA THR A 250 0.85 -23.57 40.54
C THR A 250 1.60 -24.22 41.71
N ASP A 251 0.91 -24.83 42.68
CA ASP A 251 1.53 -25.45 43.87
C ASP A 251 1.56 -27.00 43.83
N GLY A 252 0.77 -27.61 42.94
CA GLY A 252 0.82 -29.03 42.62
C GLY A 252 0.28 -29.95 43.71
N ASP A 253 -0.59 -29.45 44.59
CA ASP A 253 -1.27 -30.24 45.63
C ASP A 253 -2.38 -31.17 45.08
N GLY A 254 -2.72 -30.99 43.80
CA GLY A 254 -3.70 -31.76 43.05
C GLY A 254 -5.04 -31.05 42.86
N ILE A 255 -5.20 -29.81 43.33
CA ILE A 255 -6.35 -28.94 43.10
C ILE A 255 -5.91 -27.80 42.16
N ILE A 256 -6.57 -27.66 41.00
CA ILE A 256 -6.25 -26.58 40.05
C ILE A 256 -6.47 -25.19 40.68
N ASP A 257 -5.67 -24.20 40.32
CA ASP A 257 -5.68 -22.82 40.87
C ASP A 257 -7.10 -22.23 41.02
N THR A 258 -8.03 -22.59 40.14
CA THR A 258 -9.42 -22.08 40.19
C THR A 258 -10.32 -22.70 41.29
N LEU A 259 -9.89 -23.75 41.98
CA LEU A 259 -10.70 -24.54 42.92
C LEU A 259 -10.06 -24.73 44.30
N ASP A 260 -8.84 -24.24 44.51
CA ASP A 260 -8.09 -24.39 45.76
C ASP A 260 -8.37 -23.23 46.73
N LEU A 261 -8.64 -23.53 48.01
CA LEU A 261 -8.81 -22.53 49.08
C LEU A 261 -7.55 -22.36 49.93
N CYS A 262 -6.57 -23.24 49.77
CA CYS A 262 -5.30 -23.24 50.46
C CYS A 262 -4.17 -23.37 49.43
N GLU A 263 -3.97 -22.29 48.65
CA GLU A 263 -3.09 -22.15 47.45
C GLU A 263 -1.64 -22.66 47.56
N TRP A 264 -1.17 -23.01 48.75
CA TRP A 264 0.16 -23.55 49.01
C TRP A 264 0.09 -24.61 50.11
N THR A 265 -0.28 -25.82 49.72
CA THR A 265 -0.35 -26.94 50.67
C THR A 265 0.88 -27.82 50.57
N GLU A 266 1.58 -28.01 51.69
CA GLU A 266 2.78 -28.87 51.70
C GLU A 266 2.43 -30.32 51.33
N ASN A 267 2.98 -30.79 50.20
CA ASN A 267 2.78 -32.09 49.55
C ASN A 267 2.87 -33.36 50.44
N TYR A 268 3.30 -33.25 51.70
CA TYR A 268 3.43 -34.38 52.65
C TYR A 268 2.32 -34.50 53.68
N HIS A 269 1.47 -33.47 53.85
CA HIS A 269 0.38 -33.46 54.82
C HIS A 269 -0.94 -33.85 54.14
N ALA A 270 -1.80 -34.59 54.87
CA ALA A 270 -3.12 -34.93 54.34
C ALA A 270 -4.00 -33.68 54.37
N SER A 271 -4.26 -33.08 53.22
CA SER A 271 -5.22 -31.99 53.06
C SER A 271 -6.67 -32.47 53.26
N ASN A 272 -7.51 -31.58 53.77
CA ASN A 272 -8.94 -31.79 53.83
C ASN A 272 -9.57 -31.57 52.42
N SER A 273 -10.90 -31.58 52.32
CA SER A 273 -11.60 -31.40 51.03
C SER A 273 -11.41 -30.03 50.39
N ASP A 274 -10.85 -29.08 51.14
CA ASP A 274 -10.72 -27.67 50.80
C ASP A 274 -9.23 -27.30 50.61
N GLY A 275 -8.32 -28.29 50.62
CA GLY A 275 -6.87 -28.09 50.46
C GLY A 275 -6.09 -28.01 51.78
N CYS A 276 -6.70 -27.79 52.94
CA CYS A 276 -5.95 -27.36 54.15
C CYS A 276 -5.53 -28.48 55.15
N SER A 277 -4.40 -28.30 55.86
CA SER A 277 -3.79 -29.14 56.91
C SER A 277 -4.16 -28.72 58.35
N TRP A 278 -3.76 -29.49 59.39
CA TRP A 278 -4.09 -29.17 60.81
C TRP A 278 -3.45 -27.88 61.31
N GLU A 279 -2.21 -27.62 60.89
CA GLU A 279 -1.48 -26.40 61.22
C GLU A 279 -2.16 -25.15 60.63
N GLN A 280 -3.00 -25.35 59.62
CA GLN A 280 -3.80 -24.33 58.95
C GLN A 280 -5.23 -24.19 59.54
N LEU A 281 -5.52 -24.85 60.67
CA LEU A 281 -6.80 -24.73 61.40
C LEU A 281 -6.64 -23.87 62.66
N ASP A 282 -7.74 -23.31 63.14
CA ASP A 282 -7.87 -22.51 64.36
C ASP A 282 -8.87 -23.18 65.33
N ASP A 283 -8.38 -23.64 66.48
CA ASP A 283 -9.15 -24.44 67.44
C ASP A 283 -9.91 -23.61 68.50
N ASP A 284 -9.36 -22.50 68.99
CA ASP A 284 -9.99 -21.65 70.02
C ASP A 284 -10.71 -20.41 69.46
N GLN A 285 -10.71 -20.29 68.13
CA GLN A 285 -11.47 -19.32 67.34
C GLN A 285 -11.08 -17.88 67.64
N ASP A 286 -9.82 -17.66 68.00
CA ASP A 286 -9.23 -16.33 68.12
C ASP A 286 -8.65 -15.82 66.79
N GLN A 287 -8.74 -16.63 65.73
CA GLN A 287 -8.29 -16.40 64.35
C GLN A 287 -6.79 -16.61 64.13
N VAL A 288 -6.05 -17.07 65.13
CA VAL A 288 -4.68 -17.52 64.97
C VAL A 288 -4.66 -19.03 64.81
N ASN A 289 -4.14 -19.49 63.68
CA ASN A 289 -4.06 -20.93 63.44
C ASN A 289 -3.17 -21.61 64.47
N ASN A 290 -3.50 -22.84 64.78
CA ASN A 290 -2.87 -23.70 65.77
C ASN A 290 -1.34 -23.80 65.64
N GLY A 291 -0.79 -23.66 64.43
CA GLY A 291 0.65 -23.66 64.20
C GLY A 291 1.39 -22.45 64.78
N ASN A 292 0.67 -21.33 64.95
CA ASN A 292 1.20 -20.01 65.30
C ASN A 292 0.69 -19.47 66.64
N ASP A 293 -0.33 -20.09 67.24
CA ASP A 293 -0.90 -19.67 68.53
C ASP A 293 -0.01 -20.09 69.73
N ILE A 294 0.51 -19.10 70.46
CA ILE A 294 1.33 -19.22 71.68
C ILE A 294 0.47 -19.05 72.95
N CYS A 295 -0.71 -18.47 72.82
CA CYS A 295 -1.66 -18.19 73.90
C CYS A 295 -2.91 -19.11 73.80
N PRO A 296 -2.75 -20.45 73.89
CA PRO A 296 -3.87 -21.35 73.73
C PRO A 296 -4.89 -21.11 74.84
N ASN A 297 -6.16 -21.01 74.47
CA ASN A 297 -7.32 -20.65 75.30
C ASN A 297 -7.53 -19.15 75.51
N THR A 298 -7.23 -18.33 74.51
CA THR A 298 -7.67 -16.95 74.54
C THR A 298 -9.21 -16.91 74.57
N GLN A 299 -9.75 -15.96 75.32
CA GLN A 299 -11.18 -15.88 75.51
C GLN A 299 -11.85 -15.65 74.15
N ILE A 300 -12.77 -16.54 73.77
CA ILE A 300 -13.55 -16.43 72.53
C ILE A 300 -14.07 -15.00 72.34
N GLY A 301 -13.61 -14.34 71.28
CA GLY A 301 -13.95 -12.97 70.92
C GLY A 301 -13.09 -11.88 71.56
N ALA A 302 -11.98 -12.22 72.22
CA ALA A 302 -10.92 -11.26 72.57
C ALA A 302 -10.15 -10.86 71.31
N ILE A 303 -9.62 -9.63 71.32
CA ILE A 303 -8.70 -9.17 70.29
C ILE A 303 -7.32 -9.67 70.68
N VAL A 304 -6.65 -10.36 69.76
CA VAL A 304 -5.35 -10.98 69.97
C VAL A 304 -4.33 -10.45 68.98
N ASP A 305 -3.05 -10.56 69.32
CA ASP A 305 -1.96 -10.44 68.34
C ASP A 305 -1.74 -11.73 67.55
N ASP A 306 -0.73 -11.68 66.68
CA ASP A 306 -0.30 -12.77 65.81
C ASP A 306 0.17 -14.02 66.56
N GLU A 307 0.41 -13.90 67.86
CA GLU A 307 0.78 -15.00 68.76
C GLU A 307 -0.43 -15.53 69.55
N GLY A 308 -1.64 -15.02 69.31
CA GLY A 308 -2.88 -15.43 69.98
C GLY A 308 -3.12 -14.74 71.32
N CYS A 309 -2.36 -13.69 71.68
CA CYS A 309 -2.40 -13.08 73.01
C CYS A 309 -3.20 -11.77 73.05
N SER A 310 -4.07 -11.59 74.07
CA SER A 310 -4.82 -10.34 74.27
C SER A 310 -4.03 -9.24 75.00
N ALA A 311 -4.44 -7.98 74.84
CA ALA A 311 -3.79 -6.81 75.46
C ALA A 311 -3.71 -6.90 77.00
N GLU A 312 -4.68 -7.53 77.65
CA GLU A 312 -4.65 -7.74 79.11
C GLU A 312 -3.63 -8.79 79.55
N GLN A 313 -3.16 -9.63 78.62
CA GLN A 313 -2.16 -10.66 78.86
C GLN A 313 -0.73 -10.18 78.52
N ARG A 314 -0.58 -8.94 78.03
CA ARG A 314 0.68 -8.34 77.57
C ARG A 314 1.10 -7.14 78.42
N ASP A 315 2.41 -6.92 78.43
CA ASP A 315 3.16 -5.84 79.09
C ASP A 315 4.42 -5.69 78.24
N SER A 316 4.34 -4.81 77.24
CA SER A 316 5.16 -4.95 76.04
C SER A 316 6.49 -4.18 76.07
N ASP A 317 6.60 -3.15 76.90
CA ASP A 317 7.84 -2.39 77.15
C ASP A 317 8.44 -2.57 78.55
N ASP A 318 7.79 -3.39 79.39
CA ASP A 318 8.19 -3.68 80.77
C ASP A 318 8.25 -2.39 81.65
N ASP A 319 7.48 -1.35 81.33
CA ASP A 319 7.45 -0.08 82.10
C ASP A 319 6.65 -0.19 83.42
N GLY A 320 5.79 -1.22 83.51
CA GLY A 320 4.96 -1.56 84.66
C GLY A 320 3.47 -1.26 84.50
N LEU A 321 3.02 -0.77 83.34
CA LEU A 321 1.63 -0.66 82.92
C LEU A 321 1.34 -1.75 81.88
N ASN A 322 0.20 -2.46 82.02
CA ASN A 322 -0.17 -3.43 80.98
C ASN A 322 -0.74 -2.71 79.77
N ASP A 323 -0.67 -3.33 78.59
CA ASP A 323 -1.03 -2.67 77.32
C ASP A 323 -2.46 -2.08 77.28
N ALA A 324 -3.34 -2.53 78.17
CA ALA A 324 -4.71 -2.05 78.25
C ALA A 324 -4.87 -0.67 78.93
N ILE A 325 -3.87 -0.15 79.65
CA ILE A 325 -3.97 1.10 80.42
C ILE A 325 -2.81 2.07 80.23
N ASP A 326 -1.77 1.65 79.52
CA ASP A 326 -0.63 2.48 79.18
C ASP A 326 -0.97 3.36 77.95
N PRO A 327 -0.80 4.70 78.01
CA PRO A 327 -0.90 5.55 76.82
C PRO A 327 0.12 5.16 75.74
N CYS A 328 1.30 4.68 76.14
CA CYS A 328 2.37 4.28 75.26
C CYS A 328 2.96 2.90 75.61
N PRO A 329 2.19 1.78 75.44
CA PRO A 329 2.52 0.42 75.88
C PRO A 329 3.82 -0.22 75.37
N PHE A 330 4.50 0.47 74.48
CA PHE A 330 5.66 -0.02 73.73
C PHE A 330 6.82 0.97 73.79
N SER A 331 6.68 2.06 74.54
CA SER A 331 7.64 3.17 74.54
C SER A 331 8.65 3.03 75.68
N ASN A 332 9.87 3.50 75.43
CA ASN A 332 10.88 3.51 76.48
C ASN A 332 10.69 4.76 77.34
N SER A 333 10.93 4.76 78.64
CA SER A 333 10.66 5.95 79.48
C SER A 333 11.75 7.06 79.42
N THR A 334 12.26 7.44 78.24
CA THR A 334 13.38 8.42 78.14
C THR A 334 13.10 9.61 77.22
N ASN A 335 13.37 10.83 77.72
CA ASN A 335 13.08 12.10 77.03
C ASN A 335 11.57 12.29 76.89
N ASP A 336 10.99 12.80 77.97
CA ASP A 336 9.55 12.86 78.25
C ASP A 336 9.30 14.29 78.79
N HIS A 337 8.78 15.16 77.93
CA HIS A 337 8.73 16.63 78.01
C HIS A 337 7.77 17.05 79.13
N ASP A 338 6.69 16.30 79.28
CA ASP A 338 5.57 16.55 80.18
C ASP A 338 5.49 15.54 81.37
N SER A 339 6.19 14.40 81.27
CA SER A 339 6.35 13.32 82.27
C SER A 339 5.18 12.32 82.43
N ASP A 340 4.47 11.92 81.37
CA ASP A 340 3.25 11.10 81.46
C ASP A 340 3.44 9.56 81.28
N GLY A 341 4.63 9.11 80.89
CA GLY A 341 4.93 7.71 80.60
C GLY A 341 5.31 7.47 79.14
N CYS A 342 4.98 8.41 78.27
CA CYS A 342 5.42 8.45 76.89
C CYS A 342 6.77 9.17 76.75
N THR A 343 7.47 8.99 75.64
CA THR A 343 8.56 9.91 75.26
C THR A 343 8.02 10.98 74.35
N ASP A 344 8.73 12.09 74.20
CA ASP A 344 8.40 13.18 73.25
C ASP A 344 8.27 12.70 71.78
N ASP A 345 8.76 11.50 71.47
CA ASP A 345 8.63 10.92 70.13
C ASP A 345 7.38 10.01 69.99
N VAL A 346 6.65 9.75 71.09
CA VAL A 346 5.45 8.88 71.15
C VAL A 346 4.25 9.58 71.80
N ASP A 347 4.49 10.58 72.63
CA ASP A 347 3.46 11.47 73.15
C ASP A 347 2.88 12.28 71.97
N LEU A 348 1.59 12.55 72.05
CA LEU A 348 0.84 13.27 71.02
C LEU A 348 0.48 14.68 71.47
N ASP A 349 0.86 15.09 72.68
CA ASP A 349 0.66 16.43 73.23
C ASP A 349 1.88 16.75 74.12
N ASP A 350 3.04 16.90 73.47
CA ASP A 350 4.37 17.00 74.07
C ASP A 350 4.45 18.14 75.10
N ASP A 351 3.72 19.23 74.88
CA ASP A 351 3.69 20.39 75.78
C ASP A 351 2.39 20.52 76.61
N ASN A 352 1.46 19.58 76.42
CA ASN A 352 0.26 19.37 77.21
C ASN A 352 -0.66 20.61 77.23
N ASP A 353 -0.72 21.33 76.11
CA ASP A 353 -1.49 22.56 75.92
C ASP A 353 -2.94 22.32 75.46
N LEU A 354 -3.27 21.05 75.20
CA LEU A 354 -4.55 20.51 74.71
C LEU A 354 -4.75 20.60 73.19
N VAL A 355 -3.74 21.05 72.45
CA VAL A 355 -3.59 20.86 71.01
C VAL A 355 -2.61 19.71 70.82
N LEU A 356 -2.97 18.74 69.97
CA LEU A 356 -2.08 17.61 69.72
C LEU A 356 -0.90 18.08 68.86
N ASP A 357 0.27 17.47 69.02
CA ASP A 357 1.49 17.72 68.22
C ASP A 357 1.28 17.67 66.70
N GLU A 358 0.28 16.93 66.24
CA GLU A 358 -0.08 16.84 64.82
C GLU A 358 -0.96 18.01 64.34
N ASP A 359 -1.71 18.60 65.26
CA ASP A 359 -2.60 19.73 65.07
C ASP A 359 -1.95 21.04 65.57
N ASP A 360 -0.67 20.98 65.97
CA ASP A 360 0.10 22.07 66.54
C ASP A 360 1.34 22.35 65.66
N ASN A 361 1.45 23.54 65.09
CA ASN A 361 2.66 23.99 64.38
C ASN A 361 3.83 24.28 65.34
N CYS A 362 3.55 24.26 66.65
CA CYS A 362 4.46 24.46 67.76
C CYS A 362 4.41 23.31 68.81
N PRO A 363 4.59 22.02 68.44
CA PRO A 363 4.36 20.86 69.33
C PRO A 363 5.15 20.85 70.65
N ARG A 364 6.29 21.55 70.67
CA ARG A 364 7.17 21.68 71.85
C ARG A 364 7.24 23.14 72.30
N GLY A 365 6.13 23.83 72.14
CA GLY A 365 5.96 25.25 72.34
C GLY A 365 5.86 25.60 73.81
N GLN A 366 4.88 26.43 74.13
CA GLN A 366 4.70 26.91 75.48
C GLN A 366 3.85 25.92 76.29
N ILE A 367 4.49 25.12 77.14
CA ILE A 367 3.81 24.17 78.04
C ILE A 367 2.53 24.74 78.68
N GLY A 368 1.39 24.17 78.28
CA GLY A 368 0.06 24.51 78.75
C GLY A 368 -0.60 25.69 78.04
N SER A 369 -1.91 25.56 77.77
CA SER A 369 -2.76 26.47 76.98
C SER A 369 -2.43 27.99 77.01
N HIS A 370 -2.28 28.57 75.82
CA HIS A 370 -2.01 30.00 75.55
C HIS A 370 -3.16 30.72 74.80
N SER A 371 -3.00 32.01 74.40
CA SER A 371 -4.11 32.81 73.81
C SER A 371 -3.65 33.97 72.92
N SER A 372 -3.41 33.71 71.63
CA SER A 372 -3.43 34.60 70.45
C SER A 372 -2.89 33.75 69.31
N ASP A 373 -3.78 33.31 68.42
CA ASP A 373 -3.57 32.29 67.40
C ASP A 373 -4.60 32.62 66.30
N ILE A 374 -4.14 33.24 65.20
CA ILE A 374 -5.01 33.88 64.19
C ILE A 374 -5.52 32.86 63.17
N ASP A 375 -4.69 31.91 62.76
CA ASP A 375 -4.98 30.82 61.85
C ASP A 375 -5.47 29.55 62.58
N ASN A 376 -5.30 29.48 63.91
CA ASN A 376 -5.74 28.38 64.80
C ASN A 376 -4.90 27.12 64.64
N ASP A 377 -3.60 27.28 64.44
CA ASP A 377 -2.63 26.22 64.16
C ASP A 377 -1.94 25.66 65.42
N GLY A 378 -2.37 26.07 66.62
CA GLY A 378 -1.76 25.63 67.88
C GLY A 378 -0.54 26.46 68.29
N CYS A 379 0.07 27.21 67.38
CA CYS A 379 1.08 28.20 67.70
C CYS A 379 0.45 29.47 68.27
N ALA A 380 1.23 30.17 69.09
CA ALA A 380 0.91 31.56 69.38
C ALA A 380 1.48 32.47 68.26
N ASP A 381 0.77 33.54 67.86
CA ASP A 381 1.20 34.53 66.84
C ASP A 381 2.64 35.07 67.05
N SER A 382 3.16 34.95 68.29
CA SER A 382 4.50 35.43 68.66
C SER A 382 5.64 34.47 68.36
N GLU A 383 5.33 33.19 68.16
CA GLU A 383 6.28 32.12 67.83
C GLU A 383 5.99 31.44 66.49
N ASP A 384 4.86 31.81 65.88
CA ASP A 384 4.43 31.40 64.55
C ASP A 384 5.23 32.08 63.41
N ALA A 385 5.53 31.30 62.37
CA ALA A 385 6.30 31.68 61.20
C ALA A 385 5.46 31.94 59.94
N ASP A 386 4.18 31.58 59.95
CA ASP A 386 3.20 31.72 58.87
C ASP A 386 1.89 32.19 59.51
N ILE A 387 1.73 33.51 59.65
CA ILE A 387 0.77 34.05 60.60
C ILE A 387 -0.66 33.78 60.13
N ASP A 388 -0.98 33.94 58.86
CA ASP A 388 -2.32 33.70 58.32
C ASP A 388 -2.54 32.27 57.80
N GLY A 389 -1.52 31.41 57.87
CA GLY A 389 -1.63 29.98 57.61
C GLY A 389 -1.83 29.67 56.13
N ASP A 390 -1.34 30.53 55.23
CA ASP A 390 -1.56 30.46 53.79
C ASP A 390 -0.49 29.61 53.06
N LEU A 391 0.43 29.01 53.82
CA LEU A 391 1.58 28.21 53.40
C LEU A 391 2.74 29.00 52.80
N LEU A 392 2.72 30.32 52.93
CA LEU A 392 3.79 31.22 52.55
C LEU A 392 4.34 31.90 53.79
N ASP A 393 5.61 31.67 54.09
CA ASP A 393 6.16 32.26 55.31
C ASP A 393 6.16 33.79 55.25
N ASN A 394 6.03 34.43 56.40
CA ASN A 394 5.97 35.89 56.54
C ASN A 394 7.14 36.64 55.86
N VAL A 395 8.27 35.95 55.58
CA VAL A 395 9.44 36.52 54.91
C VAL A 395 9.27 36.47 53.40
N ASP A 396 8.79 35.35 52.87
CA ASP A 396 8.60 35.12 51.44
C ASP A 396 7.44 35.97 50.88
N GLU A 397 6.36 36.13 51.65
CA GLU A 397 5.26 37.04 51.32
C GLU A 397 5.75 38.48 51.07
N TYR A 398 6.64 38.95 51.93
CA TYR A 398 7.26 40.26 51.77
C TYR A 398 8.12 40.38 50.51
N GLU A 399 8.70 39.27 50.02
CA GLU A 399 9.51 39.26 48.79
C GLU A 399 8.66 39.27 47.51
N ILE A 400 7.55 38.53 47.48
CA ILE A 400 6.68 38.43 46.28
C ILE A 400 5.59 39.51 46.23
N GLY A 401 5.26 40.11 47.38
CA GLY A 401 4.38 41.28 47.50
C GLY A 401 2.94 41.00 47.95
N THR A 402 2.70 39.82 48.55
CA THR A 402 1.45 39.40 49.21
C THR A 402 1.32 39.98 50.63
N ASP A 403 0.17 39.84 51.30
CA ASP A 403 -0.12 40.46 52.61
C ASP A 403 -0.17 39.45 53.76
N VAL A 404 0.79 39.55 54.69
CA VAL A 404 1.05 38.67 55.87
C VAL A 404 -0.06 38.49 56.92
N TYR A 405 -1.27 38.96 56.60
CA TYR A 405 -2.46 38.84 57.43
C TYR A 405 -3.72 38.50 56.60
N ASP A 406 -3.56 38.15 55.32
CA ASP A 406 -4.62 37.90 54.35
C ASP A 406 -4.24 36.71 53.42
N GLU A 407 -4.88 35.57 53.66
CA GLU A 407 -4.60 34.28 53.00
C GLU A 407 -4.73 34.25 51.45
N ASP A 408 -5.36 35.25 50.82
CA ASP A 408 -5.66 35.33 49.38
C ASP A 408 -5.55 36.79 48.90
N THR A 409 -4.37 37.18 48.45
CA THR A 409 -4.02 38.59 48.18
C THR A 409 -4.83 39.17 47.01
N ASP A 410 -5.12 38.41 45.95
CA ASP A 410 -5.79 38.92 44.75
C ASP A 410 -7.29 38.60 44.67
N GLY A 411 -7.77 37.75 45.57
CA GLY A 411 -9.17 37.48 45.85
C GLY A 411 -9.83 36.54 44.84
N ASP A 412 -9.05 35.68 44.19
CA ASP A 412 -9.53 34.71 43.20
C ASP A 412 -10.05 33.40 43.83
N GLY A 413 -9.72 33.17 45.11
CA GLY A 413 -10.13 32.05 45.93
C GLY A 413 -9.08 30.94 46.08
N ILE A 414 -7.86 31.14 45.58
CA ILE A 414 -6.69 30.28 45.82
C ILE A 414 -5.73 31.02 46.76
N ILE A 415 -5.23 30.34 47.79
CA ILE A 415 -4.36 30.98 48.78
C ILE A 415 -2.96 31.23 48.23
N ASP A 416 -2.28 32.28 48.69
CA ASP A 416 -1.06 32.77 48.04
C ASP A 416 0.09 31.74 48.05
N GLY A 417 0.22 30.93 49.10
CA GLY A 417 1.23 29.87 49.18
C GLY A 417 1.00 28.69 48.22
N ILE A 418 -0.21 28.55 47.66
CA ILE A 418 -0.54 27.52 46.65
C ILE A 418 -0.58 28.12 45.25
N ASP A 419 -1.05 29.36 45.13
CA ASP A 419 -1.23 30.04 43.87
C ASP A 419 0.12 30.24 43.15
N LYS A 420 0.20 29.82 41.88
CA LYS A 420 1.38 30.09 41.03
C LYS A 420 1.43 31.53 40.56
N PHE A 421 0.30 32.21 40.54
CA PHE A 421 0.13 33.59 40.14
C PHE A 421 -0.69 34.37 41.18
N PRO A 422 -0.20 34.51 42.44
CA PRO A 422 -0.93 35.10 43.61
C PRO A 422 -1.26 36.61 43.47
N LEU A 423 -1.11 37.17 42.28
CA LEU A 423 -1.37 38.57 41.92
C LEU A 423 -2.20 38.71 40.62
N ASP A 424 -2.52 37.60 39.94
CA ASP A 424 -3.35 37.57 38.74
C ASP A 424 -4.62 36.71 38.97
N PRO A 425 -5.78 37.34 39.19
CA PRO A 425 -7.00 36.63 39.58
C PRO A 425 -7.68 35.85 38.44
N THR A 426 -6.96 35.57 37.35
CA THR A 426 -7.42 34.77 36.21
C THR A 426 -6.61 33.50 35.99
N GLU A 427 -5.48 33.34 36.67
CA GLU A 427 -4.58 32.20 36.54
C GLU A 427 -4.15 31.75 37.92
N TRP A 428 -4.16 30.44 38.19
CA TRP A 428 -3.81 29.91 39.52
C TRP A 428 -2.96 28.63 39.48
N LEU A 429 -2.86 28.00 38.30
CA LEU A 429 -2.16 26.74 38.09
C LEU A 429 -1.30 26.83 36.84
N ASP A 430 -0.13 26.20 36.91
CA ASP A 430 0.85 26.04 35.84
C ASP A 430 1.35 24.59 35.94
N SER A 431 0.65 23.70 35.25
CA SER A 431 0.74 22.24 35.43
C SER A 431 2.01 21.63 34.87
N ASP A 432 2.65 22.26 33.89
CA ASP A 432 3.93 21.84 33.31
C ASP A 432 5.09 22.81 33.56
N ALA A 433 4.84 23.91 34.27
CA ALA A 433 5.82 24.88 34.74
C ALA A 433 6.54 25.65 33.61
N ASP A 434 5.88 25.87 32.48
CA ASP A 434 6.41 26.64 31.36
C ASP A 434 6.15 28.16 31.49
N GLY A 435 5.34 28.56 32.48
CA GLY A 435 4.99 29.93 32.81
C GLY A 435 3.72 30.44 32.10
N CYS A 436 3.02 29.60 31.36
CA CYS A 436 1.65 29.81 30.92
C CYS A 436 0.69 29.28 31.99
N GLY A 437 -0.40 30.00 32.25
CA GLY A 437 -1.41 29.53 33.19
C GLY A 437 -2.36 28.55 32.49
N ASP A 438 -2.69 27.44 33.17
CA ASP A 438 -3.50 26.35 32.63
C ASP A 438 -4.83 26.81 32.01
N ASN A 439 -5.42 27.91 32.48
CA ASN A 439 -6.70 28.39 31.95
C ASN A 439 -6.57 29.01 30.55
N SER A 440 -5.37 29.46 30.21
CA SER A 440 -5.04 30.09 28.93
C SER A 440 -4.17 29.21 28.03
N ASP A 441 -3.73 28.06 28.53
CA ASP A 441 -2.83 27.13 27.84
C ASP A 441 -3.61 26.08 27.02
N ASP A 442 -3.29 25.96 25.72
CA ASP A 442 -3.86 24.94 24.84
C ASP A 442 -3.24 23.55 25.08
N PHE A 443 -2.03 23.49 25.67
CA PHE A 443 -1.34 22.27 26.08
C PHE A 443 -0.88 22.31 27.54
N PRO A 444 -1.80 22.30 28.54
CA PRO A 444 -1.47 22.45 29.98
C PRO A 444 -0.57 21.38 30.61
N TYR A 445 -0.03 20.44 29.82
CA TYR A 445 0.80 19.34 30.32
C TYR A 445 2.05 19.11 29.44
N ASP A 446 2.33 20.01 28.50
CA ASP A 446 3.51 19.97 27.64
C ASP A 446 4.33 21.24 27.83
N GLU A 447 5.38 21.15 28.67
CA GLU A 447 6.27 22.26 29.02
C GLU A 447 6.96 22.96 27.82
N THR A 448 6.77 22.44 26.60
CA THR A 448 7.34 22.96 25.37
C THR A 448 6.34 23.73 24.50
N GLU A 449 5.06 23.76 24.84
CA GLU A 449 3.99 24.32 24.01
C GLU A 449 2.92 25.03 24.85
N CYS A 450 2.54 26.27 24.49
CA CYS A 450 1.36 26.91 25.09
C CYS A 450 0.19 27.11 24.10
N VAL A 451 0.43 26.97 22.79
CA VAL A 451 -0.47 27.48 21.75
C VAL A 451 -0.63 26.49 20.60
N ASP A 452 -1.87 26.22 20.20
CA ASP A 452 -2.26 25.46 19.00
C ASP A 452 -2.99 26.39 18.01
N SER A 453 -2.26 26.94 17.05
CA SER A 453 -2.81 27.99 16.17
C SER A 453 -3.90 27.49 15.21
N ASP A 454 -3.89 26.23 14.79
CA ASP A 454 -4.86 25.69 13.81
C ASP A 454 -5.75 24.54 14.33
N GLY A 455 -5.50 24.07 15.54
CA GLY A 455 -6.34 23.13 16.27
C GLY A 455 -6.20 21.69 15.82
N ASP A 456 -5.06 21.32 15.23
CA ASP A 456 -4.80 19.97 14.72
C ASP A 456 -4.30 19.00 15.80
N GLY A 457 -3.92 19.54 16.97
CA GLY A 457 -3.45 18.80 18.13
C GLY A 457 -1.92 18.70 18.24
N TYR A 458 -1.16 19.36 17.37
CA TYR A 458 0.28 19.56 17.49
C TYR A 458 0.57 21.02 17.85
N GLY A 459 1.41 21.24 18.86
CA GLY A 459 1.74 22.60 19.29
C GLY A 459 2.61 23.35 18.29
N ASP A 460 2.47 24.68 18.28
CA ASP A 460 3.12 25.57 17.31
C ASP A 460 4.66 25.45 17.26
N ASN A 461 5.33 25.02 18.34
CA ASN A 461 6.79 24.88 18.37
C ASN A 461 7.25 23.54 17.74
N TYR A 462 6.42 22.51 17.79
CA TYR A 462 6.67 21.18 17.22
C TYR A 462 6.22 21.08 15.77
N ASP A 463 5.06 21.67 15.47
CA ASP A 463 4.45 21.62 14.16
C ASP A 463 5.30 22.38 13.11
N LYS A 464 5.66 21.68 12.02
CA LYS A 464 6.36 22.29 10.88
C LYS A 464 5.45 23.20 10.06
N PHE A 465 4.14 23.01 10.14
CA PHE A 465 3.12 23.79 9.47
C PHE A 465 2.01 24.26 10.44
N PRO A 466 2.29 25.15 11.43
CA PRO A 466 1.36 25.59 12.50
C PRO A 466 0.06 26.30 12.07
N ASN A 467 -0.26 26.32 10.78
CA ASN A 467 -1.45 26.95 10.22
C ASN A 467 -2.15 26.04 9.18
N ASP A 468 -1.69 24.81 9.00
CA ASP A 468 -2.29 23.80 8.12
C ASP A 468 -2.59 22.51 8.89
N VAL A 469 -3.83 22.42 9.38
CA VAL A 469 -4.43 21.28 10.10
C VAL A 469 -4.30 19.88 9.45
N THR A 470 -3.73 19.78 8.25
CA THR A 470 -3.53 18.51 7.53
C THR A 470 -2.09 18.03 7.47
N GLU A 471 -1.12 18.83 7.88
CA GLU A 471 0.31 18.52 7.78
C GLU A 471 1.07 18.97 9.04
N TRP A 472 1.88 18.10 9.63
CA TRP A 472 2.64 18.41 10.84
C TRP A 472 4.10 17.93 10.81
N TYR A 473 4.42 17.00 9.89
CA TYR A 473 5.77 16.48 9.65
C TYR A 473 6.25 16.77 8.23
N ASP A 474 7.56 16.99 8.12
CA ASP A 474 8.31 17.08 6.87
C ASP A 474 9.66 16.39 7.13
N TYR A 475 9.79 15.13 6.72
CA TYR A 475 10.91 14.28 7.12
C TYR A 475 12.20 14.61 6.36
N ASP A 476 12.11 15.06 5.11
CA ASP A 476 13.27 15.39 4.28
C ASP A 476 13.49 16.89 4.05
N ASP A 477 12.70 17.72 4.73
CA ASP A 477 12.76 19.18 4.78
C ASP A 477 12.63 19.83 3.38
N ASP A 478 11.80 19.26 2.49
CA ASP A 478 11.57 19.79 1.14
C ASP A 478 10.40 20.77 1.03
N GLY A 479 9.63 20.92 2.12
CA GLY A 479 8.51 21.85 2.25
C GLY A 479 7.16 21.26 1.83
N PHE A 480 7.10 20.00 1.41
CA PHE A 480 5.87 19.23 1.31
C PHE A 480 5.69 18.39 2.56
N GLY A 481 4.52 18.48 3.20
CA GLY A 481 4.22 17.64 4.37
C GLY A 481 4.17 16.15 4.00
N ASP A 482 4.62 15.30 4.92
CA ASP A 482 4.74 13.85 4.69
C ASP A 482 3.40 13.19 4.27
N ASN A 483 2.25 13.75 4.66
CA ASN A 483 0.95 13.15 4.33
C ASN A 483 0.59 13.33 2.84
N ARG A 484 1.13 14.37 2.19
CA ARG A 484 0.88 14.68 0.76
C ARG A 484 2.07 14.39 -0.14
N ASP A 485 3.28 14.32 0.40
CA ASP A 485 4.48 14.02 -0.36
C ASP A 485 4.47 12.57 -0.91
N ALA A 486 4.73 12.42 -2.22
CA ALA A 486 4.84 11.12 -2.88
C ALA A 486 6.21 10.45 -2.68
N CYS A 487 7.22 11.23 -2.28
CA CYS A 487 8.56 10.80 -1.93
C CYS A 487 9.02 11.26 -0.51
N PRO A 488 8.32 10.92 0.60
CA PRO A 488 8.54 11.46 1.98
C PRO A 488 9.92 11.26 2.65
N THR A 489 10.90 10.73 1.93
CA THR A 489 12.25 10.43 2.47
C THR A 489 13.35 10.89 1.54
N LYS A 490 12.99 11.57 0.45
CA LYS A 490 13.90 12.03 -0.59
C LYS A 490 13.47 13.40 -1.06
N PHE A 491 14.18 14.40 -0.52
CA PHE A 491 14.03 15.79 -0.91
C PHE A 491 13.75 15.97 -2.41
N GLY A 492 12.60 16.58 -2.69
CA GLY A 492 12.12 16.79 -4.04
C GLY A 492 11.26 18.04 -4.16
N LEU A 493 11.26 18.64 -5.35
CA LEU A 493 10.46 19.84 -5.62
C LEU A 493 9.53 19.65 -6.82
N SER A 494 9.42 18.42 -7.35
CA SER A 494 8.44 18.14 -8.40
C SER A 494 7.04 18.41 -7.89
N ILE A 495 6.19 18.80 -8.82
CA ILE A 495 4.74 18.99 -8.63
C ILE A 495 4.00 17.72 -9.03
N SER A 496 4.59 16.89 -9.91
CA SER A 496 3.96 15.68 -10.41
C SER A 496 4.95 14.52 -10.53
N PRO A 497 4.89 13.53 -9.63
CA PRO A 497 4.18 13.54 -8.34
C PRO A 497 4.83 14.51 -7.32
N GLU A 498 4.05 15.15 -6.43
CA GLU A 498 4.54 16.15 -5.47
C GLU A 498 5.67 15.60 -4.56
N GLY A 499 6.70 16.41 -4.29
CA GLY A 499 7.81 16.13 -3.36
C GLY A 499 8.85 15.10 -3.84
N CYS A 500 8.84 14.72 -5.12
CA CYS A 500 9.89 13.87 -5.70
C CYS A 500 11.04 14.67 -6.34
N PRO A 501 12.25 14.09 -6.49
CA PRO A 501 13.38 14.75 -7.15
C PRO A 501 13.07 15.19 -8.59
N ASP A 502 13.40 16.44 -8.89
CA ASP A 502 13.21 17.13 -10.18
C ASP A 502 14.50 17.91 -10.49
N ARG A 503 15.23 17.49 -11.51
CA ARG A 503 16.61 17.93 -11.76
C ARG A 503 16.70 19.21 -12.59
N ASP A 504 15.84 19.37 -13.59
CA ASP A 504 15.80 20.56 -14.45
C ASP A 504 14.76 21.60 -13.99
N GLY A 505 13.82 21.19 -13.13
CA GLY A 505 12.89 22.08 -12.44
C GLY A 505 11.66 22.42 -13.25
N ASP A 506 11.25 21.57 -14.18
CA ASP A 506 10.07 21.78 -15.02
C ASP A 506 8.75 21.41 -14.30
N GLY A 507 8.84 20.76 -13.15
CA GLY A 507 7.73 20.33 -12.29
C GLY A 507 7.38 18.84 -12.39
N PHE A 508 8.00 18.08 -13.28
CA PHE A 508 7.86 16.63 -13.37
C PHE A 508 9.04 15.93 -12.69
N SER A 509 8.78 14.81 -12.02
CA SER A 509 9.87 14.09 -11.37
C SER A 509 10.80 13.42 -12.39
N ASP A 510 12.10 13.30 -12.04
CA ASP A 510 13.12 12.57 -12.81
C ASP A 510 12.70 11.15 -13.21
N ALA A 511 11.79 10.53 -12.46
CA ALA A 511 11.32 9.17 -12.68
C ALA A 511 10.19 9.08 -13.73
N THR A 512 9.47 10.18 -13.94
CA THR A 512 8.32 10.26 -14.86
C THR A 512 8.64 11.03 -16.13
N ASP A 513 9.65 11.88 -16.08
CA ASP A 513 10.13 12.70 -17.19
C ASP A 513 10.97 11.87 -18.19
N LEU A 514 10.65 11.99 -19.48
CA LEU A 514 11.40 11.35 -20.57
C LEU A 514 12.66 12.14 -20.99
N PHE A 515 12.74 13.43 -20.64
CA PHE A 515 13.91 14.29 -20.84
C PHE A 515 14.34 15.02 -19.54
N PRO A 516 14.82 14.31 -18.48
CA PRO A 516 15.11 14.87 -17.14
C PRO A 516 16.28 15.87 -17.02
N ASP A 517 16.77 16.39 -18.14
CA ASP A 517 17.80 17.42 -18.20
C ASP A 517 17.35 18.60 -19.10
N ASP A 518 16.10 18.62 -19.60
CA ASP A 518 15.54 19.61 -20.50
C ASP A 518 14.22 20.20 -19.96
N ILE A 519 14.32 21.42 -19.44
CA ILE A 519 13.22 22.12 -18.77
C ILE A 519 11.98 22.38 -19.66
N ASP A 520 12.12 22.29 -20.98
CA ASP A 520 11.04 22.64 -21.91
C ASP A 520 10.25 21.41 -22.40
N ASP A 521 10.71 20.18 -22.16
CA ASP A 521 10.11 18.95 -22.71
C ASP A 521 10.11 17.81 -21.68
N TRP A 522 8.96 17.21 -21.39
CA TRP A 522 8.85 16.08 -20.44
C TRP A 522 8.25 14.79 -21.02
N ALA A 523 7.72 14.87 -22.25
CA ALA A 523 7.00 13.79 -22.91
C ALA A 523 7.33 13.72 -24.41
N ASP A 524 7.25 12.51 -24.98
CA ASP A 524 7.48 12.18 -26.39
C ASP A 524 6.42 11.16 -26.81
N SER A 525 5.35 11.65 -27.43
CA SER A 525 4.12 10.91 -27.67
C SER A 525 4.21 9.93 -28.84
N ASP A 526 5.01 10.22 -29.86
CA ASP A 526 5.19 9.36 -31.05
C ASP A 526 6.57 8.68 -31.16
N SER A 527 7.47 9.01 -30.22
CA SER A 527 8.79 8.40 -30.07
C SER A 527 9.75 8.66 -31.21
N ASP A 528 9.64 9.83 -31.85
CA ASP A 528 10.57 10.27 -32.90
C ASP A 528 11.88 10.87 -32.35
N GLY A 529 11.89 11.19 -31.05
CA GLY A 529 13.02 11.69 -30.28
C GLY A 529 13.06 13.22 -30.10
N TYR A 530 12.05 13.93 -30.58
CA TYR A 530 11.77 15.32 -30.25
C TYR A 530 10.65 15.37 -29.19
N GLY A 531 10.76 16.29 -28.22
CA GLY A 531 9.76 16.41 -27.18
C GLY A 531 8.47 17.06 -27.67
N ASP A 532 7.34 16.68 -27.08
CA ASP A 532 5.99 17.10 -27.51
C ASP A 532 5.80 18.63 -27.56
N ASN A 533 6.56 19.41 -26.78
CA ASN A 533 6.43 20.87 -26.78
C ASN A 533 7.31 21.54 -27.84
N SER A 534 8.44 20.91 -28.18
CA SER A 534 9.36 21.37 -29.23
C SER A 534 8.97 20.89 -30.63
N ASP A 535 8.21 19.81 -30.72
CA ASP A 535 7.72 19.23 -31.97
C ASP A 535 6.46 19.94 -32.50
N VAL A 536 6.46 20.34 -33.77
CA VAL A 536 5.29 20.92 -34.44
C VAL A 536 4.23 19.86 -34.77
N PHE A 537 4.63 18.60 -34.93
CA PHE A 537 3.75 17.46 -35.19
C PHE A 537 3.95 16.31 -34.17
N PRO A 538 3.63 16.50 -32.87
CA PRO A 538 3.93 15.56 -31.77
C PRO A 538 3.33 14.15 -31.83
N LEU A 539 2.62 13.82 -32.91
CA LEU A 539 1.94 12.54 -33.11
C LEU A 539 2.31 11.87 -34.44
N ASP A 540 3.12 12.51 -35.29
CA ASP A 540 3.59 11.96 -36.56
C ASP A 540 5.12 11.83 -36.56
N PRO A 541 5.67 10.62 -36.34
CA PRO A 541 7.09 10.44 -36.10
C PRO A 541 7.99 10.60 -37.35
N LEU A 542 7.44 11.14 -38.44
CA LEU A 542 8.13 11.43 -39.69
C LEU A 542 8.26 12.94 -39.96
N GLU A 543 7.55 13.79 -39.22
CA GLU A 543 7.51 15.24 -39.41
C GLU A 543 7.72 15.92 -38.06
N TRP A 544 8.58 16.93 -38.00
CA TRP A 544 8.84 17.67 -36.75
C TRP A 544 8.94 19.19 -36.94
N SER A 545 8.75 19.68 -38.17
CA SER A 545 8.95 21.08 -38.57
C SER A 545 8.04 21.45 -39.73
N ASP A 546 7.55 22.69 -39.71
CA ASP A 546 6.73 23.32 -40.76
C ASP A 546 7.25 24.75 -40.96
N PHE A 547 8.02 24.98 -42.02
CA PHE A 547 8.77 26.20 -42.21
C PHE A 547 7.91 27.38 -42.67
N ASP A 548 6.98 27.16 -43.61
CA ASP A 548 6.11 28.21 -44.16
C ASP A 548 4.71 28.26 -43.52
N ASN A 549 4.45 27.38 -42.56
CA ASN A 549 3.25 27.30 -41.73
C ASN A 549 1.99 26.98 -42.52
N ASP A 550 2.10 26.07 -43.48
CA ASP A 550 1.00 25.63 -44.34
C ASP A 550 0.31 24.35 -43.83
N THR A 551 0.79 23.82 -42.69
CA THR A 551 0.34 22.61 -41.99
C THR A 551 0.77 21.28 -42.59
N TYR A 552 1.51 21.28 -43.69
CA TYR A 552 2.20 20.12 -44.21
C TYR A 552 3.64 20.13 -43.69
N GLY A 553 4.11 18.98 -43.21
CA GLY A 553 5.46 18.87 -42.68
C GLY A 553 6.51 19.04 -43.77
N ASP A 554 7.61 19.72 -43.43
CA ASP A 554 8.69 20.06 -44.37
C ASP A 554 9.26 18.83 -45.10
N ASN A 555 9.18 17.62 -44.53
CA ASN A 555 9.73 16.42 -45.17
C ASN A 555 8.80 15.84 -46.26
N SER A 556 7.50 16.12 -46.20
CA SER A 556 6.50 15.62 -47.15
C SER A 556 6.00 16.68 -48.14
N ASP A 557 6.14 17.96 -47.83
CA ASP A 557 5.73 19.05 -48.70
C ASP A 557 6.66 19.19 -49.93
N VAL A 558 6.04 19.23 -51.13
CA VAL A 558 6.74 19.42 -52.41
C VAL A 558 7.15 20.89 -52.61
N PHE A 559 6.47 21.84 -51.98
CA PHE A 559 6.79 23.27 -52.00
C PHE A 559 6.90 23.90 -50.59
N PRO A 560 7.91 23.52 -49.76
CA PRO A 560 8.09 23.94 -48.34
C PRO A 560 8.37 25.43 -48.05
N SER A 561 8.06 26.30 -49.00
CA SER A 561 8.20 27.75 -48.87
C SER A 561 7.05 28.53 -49.51
N ASP A 562 6.11 27.85 -50.16
CA ASP A 562 4.89 28.45 -50.70
C ASP A 562 3.67 27.90 -49.94
N PRO A 563 3.14 28.63 -48.95
CA PRO A 563 2.11 28.12 -48.05
C PRO A 563 0.71 28.00 -48.69
N SER A 564 0.62 28.04 -50.03
CA SER A 564 -0.62 27.85 -50.78
C SER A 564 -0.61 26.60 -51.67
N GLU A 565 0.52 25.92 -51.81
CA GLU A 565 0.68 24.73 -52.65
C GLU A 565 1.54 23.71 -51.95
N TRP A 566 1.07 22.47 -51.82
CA TRP A 566 1.80 21.40 -51.13
C TRP A 566 1.91 20.11 -51.95
N ASN A 567 1.14 20.00 -53.03
CA ASN A 567 1.05 18.81 -53.88
C ASN A 567 0.94 19.17 -55.37
N ASP A 568 1.52 18.33 -56.23
CA ASP A 568 1.52 18.46 -57.70
C ASP A 568 1.25 17.06 -58.28
N SER A 569 -0.03 16.77 -58.53
CA SER A 569 -0.54 15.42 -58.76
C SER A 569 -0.22 14.87 -60.16
N ASP A 570 -0.12 15.73 -61.18
CA ASP A 570 0.21 15.32 -62.55
C ASP A 570 1.58 15.80 -63.04
N GLY A 571 2.28 16.61 -62.24
CA GLY A 571 3.67 16.99 -62.44
C GLY A 571 3.85 18.09 -63.48
N ASP A 572 2.80 18.88 -63.74
CA ASP A 572 2.85 19.98 -64.72
C ASP A 572 3.48 21.27 -64.17
N THR A 573 3.83 21.27 -62.87
CA THR A 573 4.47 22.34 -62.07
C THR A 573 3.55 23.46 -61.59
N VAL A 574 2.24 23.33 -61.82
CA VAL A 574 1.21 24.11 -61.15
C VAL A 574 0.70 23.27 -59.99
N GLY A 575 0.62 23.85 -58.79
CA GLY A 575 0.11 23.10 -57.64
C GLY A 575 -1.39 22.81 -57.79
N ASP A 576 -1.81 21.66 -57.22
CA ASP A 576 -3.17 21.14 -57.37
C ASP A 576 -4.26 22.15 -56.99
N ASN A 577 -3.98 23.10 -56.09
CA ASN A 577 -4.99 24.05 -55.63
C ASN A 577 -5.23 25.20 -56.61
N SER A 578 -4.24 25.51 -57.45
CA SER A 578 -4.35 26.54 -58.48
C SER A 578 -4.71 25.97 -59.85
N ASP A 579 -4.64 24.65 -60.02
CA ASP A 579 -4.94 23.97 -61.27
C ASP A 579 -6.45 23.66 -61.41
N ALA A 580 -7.07 24.09 -62.52
CA ALA A 580 -8.47 23.76 -62.81
C ALA A 580 -8.67 22.28 -63.22
N PHE A 581 -7.61 21.61 -63.69
CA PHE A 581 -7.60 20.18 -64.03
C PHE A 581 -6.37 19.47 -63.43
N PRO A 582 -6.29 19.29 -62.09
CA PRO A 582 -5.10 18.78 -61.36
C PRO A 582 -4.60 17.36 -61.69
N PHE A 583 -5.20 16.71 -62.69
CA PHE A 583 -4.86 15.35 -63.11
C PHE A 583 -4.70 15.22 -64.63
N ASP A 584 -4.87 16.31 -65.37
CA ASP A 584 -4.63 16.36 -66.81
C ASP A 584 -3.52 17.38 -67.11
N PRO A 585 -2.29 16.91 -67.35
CA PRO A 585 -1.13 17.80 -67.49
C PRO A 585 -1.15 18.63 -68.80
N THR A 586 -2.26 18.62 -69.54
CA THR A 586 -2.46 19.37 -70.78
C THR A 586 -3.49 20.49 -70.69
N GLU A 587 -4.26 20.55 -69.61
CA GLU A 587 -5.26 21.59 -69.35
C GLU A 587 -5.09 22.10 -67.93
N TRP A 588 -5.20 23.41 -67.70
CA TRP A 588 -5.03 23.97 -66.35
C TRP A 588 -5.95 25.15 -66.06
N LEU A 589 -6.81 25.52 -67.02
CA LEU A 589 -7.71 26.67 -66.92
C LEU A 589 -9.06 26.38 -67.58
N ASP A 590 -10.14 26.76 -66.91
CA ASP A 590 -11.53 26.72 -67.38
C ASP A 590 -12.15 28.10 -67.14
N SER A 591 -12.25 28.90 -68.19
CA SER A 591 -12.55 30.34 -68.09
C SER A 591 -14.01 30.62 -67.78
N ASP A 592 -14.95 29.77 -68.20
CA ASP A 592 -16.39 29.96 -67.96
C ASP A 592 -17.02 28.90 -67.04
N ALA A 593 -16.20 27.98 -66.55
CA ALA A 593 -16.50 27.01 -65.51
C ALA A 593 -17.59 26.02 -65.92
N ASP A 594 -17.60 25.61 -67.18
CA ASP A 594 -18.56 24.66 -67.71
C ASP A 594 -18.07 23.20 -67.71
N GLY A 595 -16.80 23.00 -67.31
CA GLY A 595 -16.17 21.71 -67.15
C GLY A 595 -15.40 21.23 -68.37
N CYS A 596 -15.27 22.07 -69.40
CA CYS A 596 -14.44 21.84 -70.56
C CYS A 596 -13.19 22.73 -70.48
N GLY A 597 -12.00 22.15 -70.64
CA GLY A 597 -10.74 22.91 -70.57
C GLY A 597 -10.63 23.91 -71.71
N ASP A 598 -10.12 25.11 -71.41
CA ASP A 598 -10.02 26.21 -72.38
C ASP A 598 -9.27 25.82 -73.66
N ASN A 599 -8.30 24.90 -73.60
CA ASN A 599 -7.56 24.51 -74.81
C ASN A 599 -8.34 23.53 -75.71
N GLN A 600 -9.40 22.88 -75.21
CA GLN A 600 -10.25 21.96 -75.95
C GLN A 600 -11.65 22.51 -76.29
N ASP A 601 -12.17 23.47 -75.52
CA ASP A 601 -13.51 24.03 -75.71
C ASP A 601 -13.62 24.93 -76.97
N VAL A 602 -14.66 24.68 -77.77
CA VAL A 602 -14.96 25.48 -78.97
C VAL A 602 -15.61 26.81 -78.61
N TRP A 603 -16.29 26.92 -77.46
CA TRP A 603 -16.84 28.16 -76.91
C TRP A 603 -16.42 28.39 -75.45
N PRO A 604 -15.13 28.71 -75.16
CA PRO A 604 -14.57 28.85 -73.79
C PRO A 604 -15.16 29.96 -72.90
N LEU A 605 -16.23 30.63 -73.35
CA LEU A 605 -16.93 31.68 -72.63
C LEU A 605 -18.47 31.52 -72.65
N ASP A 606 -19.01 30.50 -73.31
CA ASP A 606 -20.43 30.15 -73.25
C ASP A 606 -20.66 28.83 -72.51
N PRO A 607 -21.03 28.86 -71.21
CA PRO A 607 -21.02 27.70 -70.33
C PRO A 607 -22.20 26.72 -70.54
N LYS A 608 -22.77 26.71 -71.75
CA LYS A 608 -23.87 25.83 -72.15
C LYS A 608 -23.52 24.94 -73.32
N GLU A 609 -22.40 25.19 -74.00
CA GLU A 609 -22.07 24.54 -75.26
C GLU A 609 -20.56 24.29 -75.35
N CYS A 610 -20.09 23.10 -75.00
CA CYS A 610 -18.69 22.74 -75.22
C CYS A 610 -18.42 22.20 -76.65
N PHE A 611 -19.44 21.56 -77.25
CA PHE A 611 -19.27 20.70 -78.42
C PHE A 611 -20.30 21.03 -79.51
N ASP A 612 -19.87 20.92 -80.76
CA ASP A 612 -20.69 20.97 -81.98
C ASP A 612 -20.22 19.81 -82.87
N ARG A 613 -20.89 18.66 -82.72
CA ARG A 613 -20.43 17.37 -83.24
C ARG A 613 -20.56 17.26 -84.76
N ASP A 614 -21.62 17.79 -85.35
CA ASP A 614 -21.85 17.74 -86.80
C ASP A 614 -21.48 19.04 -87.53
N VAL A 615 -21.08 20.07 -86.77
CA VAL A 615 -20.47 21.31 -87.20
C VAL A 615 -21.41 22.13 -88.07
N ASP A 616 -22.70 22.12 -87.73
CA ASP A 616 -23.73 22.91 -88.41
C ASP A 616 -23.83 24.35 -87.86
N GLY A 617 -23.20 24.60 -86.71
CA GLY A 617 -23.13 25.90 -86.03
C GLY A 617 -24.17 26.09 -84.93
N VAL A 618 -24.93 25.05 -84.58
CA VAL A 618 -25.78 24.96 -83.40
C VAL A 618 -25.11 23.99 -82.42
N GLY A 619 -24.91 24.43 -81.17
CA GLY A 619 -24.30 23.56 -80.16
C GLY A 619 -25.18 22.36 -79.84
N ASP A 620 -24.53 21.23 -79.55
CA ASP A 620 -25.16 19.92 -79.39
C ASP A 620 -26.30 19.89 -78.36
N ASN A 621 -26.25 20.75 -77.33
CA ASN A 621 -27.27 20.76 -76.28
C ASN A 621 -28.57 21.42 -76.73
N ARG A 622 -28.50 22.24 -77.78
CA ARG A 622 -29.66 22.93 -78.37
C ARG A 622 -30.18 22.24 -79.61
N ASP A 623 -29.34 21.46 -80.26
CA ASP A 623 -29.70 20.72 -81.45
C ASP A 623 -30.57 19.49 -81.09
N VAL A 624 -31.73 19.36 -81.72
CA VAL A 624 -32.61 18.19 -81.51
C VAL A 624 -32.09 16.96 -82.26
N PHE A 625 -31.28 17.16 -83.30
CA PHE A 625 -30.60 16.11 -84.06
C PHE A 625 -29.08 16.39 -84.15
N PRO A 626 -28.32 16.32 -83.03
CA PRO A 626 -26.91 16.76 -82.92
C PRO A 626 -25.86 16.03 -83.77
N ASP A 627 -26.30 15.07 -84.58
CA ASP A 627 -25.43 14.28 -85.45
C ASP A 627 -25.89 14.38 -86.94
N ASP A 628 -26.96 15.11 -87.25
CA ASP A 628 -27.46 15.34 -88.59
C ASP A 628 -27.51 16.84 -88.93
N ARG A 629 -26.41 17.30 -89.53
CA ARG A 629 -26.15 18.67 -89.96
C ARG A 629 -27.26 19.36 -90.78
N ALA A 630 -28.27 18.64 -91.25
CA ALA A 630 -29.37 19.18 -92.06
C ALA A 630 -30.66 19.44 -91.26
N GLU A 631 -30.80 18.91 -90.05
CA GLU A 631 -31.98 19.00 -89.21
C GLU A 631 -31.57 19.42 -87.79
N TRP A 632 -32.28 20.36 -87.18
CA TRP A 632 -31.93 20.83 -85.83
C TRP A 632 -33.14 21.05 -84.90
N SER A 633 -34.36 20.80 -85.41
CA SER A 633 -35.63 21.10 -84.72
C SER A 633 -36.73 20.10 -85.13
N ASP A 634 -37.56 19.69 -84.18
CA ASP A 634 -38.76 18.84 -84.36
C ASP A 634 -39.87 19.40 -83.46
N ILE A 635 -40.71 20.28 -84.01
CA ILE A 635 -41.64 21.07 -83.21
C ILE A 635 -42.83 20.25 -82.71
N ASP A 636 -43.34 19.30 -83.50
CA ASP A 636 -44.48 18.48 -83.10
C ASP A 636 -44.09 17.19 -82.37
N GLY A 637 -42.80 16.87 -82.36
CA GLY A 637 -42.18 15.84 -81.53
C GLY A 637 -42.49 14.45 -82.04
N ASP A 638 -42.72 14.30 -83.34
CA ASP A 638 -43.04 13.01 -83.91
C ASP A 638 -41.78 12.20 -84.26
N GLY A 639 -40.62 12.83 -84.36
CA GLY A 639 -39.32 12.23 -84.63
C GLY A 639 -38.85 12.35 -86.08
N LEU A 640 -39.48 13.20 -86.91
CA LEU A 640 -38.95 13.63 -88.19
C LEU A 640 -38.60 15.13 -88.10
N GLY A 641 -37.39 15.51 -88.51
CA GLY A 641 -36.95 16.92 -88.42
C GLY A 641 -37.77 17.86 -89.30
N ASP A 642 -37.99 19.08 -88.82
CA ASP A 642 -38.88 20.07 -89.43
C ASP A 642 -38.51 20.41 -90.89
N ASN A 643 -37.24 20.29 -91.31
CA ASN A 643 -36.84 20.61 -92.69
C ASN A 643 -37.18 19.46 -93.67
N SER A 644 -37.34 18.24 -93.17
CA SER A 644 -37.70 17.04 -93.93
C SER A 644 -39.17 16.63 -93.76
N ASP A 645 -39.85 17.10 -92.71
CA ASP A 645 -41.27 16.85 -92.49
C ASP A 645 -42.14 17.74 -93.38
N LEU A 646 -43.05 17.13 -94.13
CA LEU A 646 -44.01 17.83 -94.97
C LEU A 646 -45.17 18.42 -94.15
N PHE A 647 -45.37 17.94 -92.91
CA PHE A 647 -46.44 18.35 -92.00
C PHE A 647 -45.90 18.63 -90.58
N PRO A 648 -45.02 19.63 -90.39
CA PRO A 648 -44.19 19.82 -89.17
C PRO A 648 -44.91 20.20 -87.87
N TYR A 649 -46.24 20.20 -87.88
CA TYR A 649 -47.07 20.63 -86.74
C TYR A 649 -48.17 19.61 -86.39
N ASP A 650 -48.20 18.45 -87.04
CA ASP A 650 -49.16 17.38 -86.79
C ASP A 650 -48.43 16.06 -86.60
N SER A 651 -48.23 15.70 -85.32
CA SER A 651 -47.38 14.58 -84.91
C SER A 651 -47.85 13.18 -85.28
N LYS A 652 -48.89 13.07 -86.10
CA LYS A 652 -49.38 11.80 -86.67
C LYS A 652 -49.22 11.74 -88.19
N ALA A 653 -48.67 12.78 -88.81
CA ALA A 653 -48.78 13.05 -90.24
C ALA A 653 -47.43 13.06 -90.99
N LYS A 654 -46.52 12.16 -90.65
CA LYS A 654 -45.12 12.10 -91.14
C LYS A 654 -44.89 12.04 -92.65
N TYR A 655 -45.73 11.29 -93.35
CA TYR A 655 -45.47 10.90 -94.73
C TYR A 655 -46.73 10.99 -95.57
N ASP A 656 -46.58 11.48 -96.81
CA ASP A 656 -47.56 11.47 -97.87
C ASP A 656 -46.94 10.69 -99.04
N SER A 657 -47.27 9.40 -99.12
CA SER A 657 -46.57 8.46 -100.01
C SER A 657 -46.96 8.58 -101.47
N ASP A 658 -48.08 9.24 -101.77
CA ASP A 658 -48.57 9.42 -103.14
C ASP A 658 -48.68 10.91 -103.54
N GLY A 659 -48.41 11.83 -102.62
CA GLY A 659 -48.16 13.23 -102.89
C GLY A 659 -49.42 14.02 -103.21
N ASP A 660 -50.58 13.55 -102.77
CA ASP A 660 -51.86 14.22 -103.00
C ASP A 660 -52.14 15.34 -101.99
N GLY A 661 -51.29 15.47 -100.96
CA GLY A 661 -51.35 16.48 -99.92
C GLY A 661 -52.11 16.04 -98.67
N VAL A 662 -52.53 14.77 -98.58
CA VAL A 662 -53.18 14.18 -97.40
C VAL A 662 -52.27 13.14 -96.79
N ALA A 663 -51.83 13.36 -95.56
CA ALA A 663 -50.91 12.44 -94.90
C ALA A 663 -51.48 11.02 -94.80
N ASN A 664 -50.61 10.02 -94.98
CA ASN A 664 -50.94 8.59 -95.05
C ASN A 664 -51.81 8.07 -93.90
N TYR A 665 -51.65 8.65 -92.69
CA TYR A 665 -52.44 8.27 -91.52
C TYR A 665 -53.92 8.67 -91.63
N TYR A 666 -54.21 9.75 -92.37
CA TYR A 666 -55.54 10.28 -92.62
C TYR A 666 -56.10 9.90 -94.00
N ASP A 667 -55.27 9.35 -94.89
CA ASP A 667 -55.70 8.81 -96.19
C ASP A 667 -56.16 7.34 -96.11
N THR A 668 -57.29 7.05 -96.74
CA THR A 668 -57.84 5.69 -96.85
C THR A 668 -57.21 4.85 -97.95
N PHE A 669 -56.54 5.45 -98.95
CA PHE A 669 -55.81 4.72 -100.00
C PHE A 669 -54.39 5.28 -100.22
N PRO A 670 -53.48 5.10 -99.25
CA PRO A 670 -52.21 5.84 -99.10
C PRO A 670 -51.13 5.66 -100.18
N ASN A 671 -51.47 5.05 -101.31
CA ASN A 671 -50.53 4.78 -102.41
C ASN A 671 -51.18 5.06 -103.77
N ASN A 672 -52.23 5.89 -103.80
CA ASN A 672 -52.98 6.21 -104.97
C ASN A 672 -53.38 7.70 -104.98
N GLU A 673 -52.52 8.52 -105.61
CA GLU A 673 -52.53 10.00 -105.71
C GLU A 673 -53.83 10.65 -106.26
N LYS A 674 -54.79 9.80 -106.51
CA LYS A 674 -55.90 9.99 -107.41
C LYS A 674 -57.19 9.49 -106.79
N MET A 675 -57.15 8.88 -105.60
CA MET A 675 -58.30 8.32 -104.92
C MET A 675 -58.17 8.44 -103.41
N ASP A 676 -58.35 9.64 -102.94
CA ASP A 676 -58.20 10.02 -101.53
C ASP A 676 -59.44 9.55 -100.70
N SER A 677 -60.40 8.91 -101.37
CA SER A 677 -61.67 8.46 -100.82
C SER A 677 -62.35 7.43 -101.72
N TRP A 678 -63.14 6.54 -101.11
CA TRP A 678 -63.99 5.55 -101.78
C TRP A 678 -64.95 6.12 -102.84
N ILE A 679 -65.14 7.45 -102.87
CA ILE A 679 -65.97 8.15 -103.84
C ILE A 679 -65.29 8.29 -105.22
N ASP A 680 -63.94 8.37 -105.30
CA ASP A 680 -63.25 8.60 -106.58
C ASP A 680 -63.09 7.34 -107.45
N LEU A 681 -62.94 6.16 -106.84
CA LEU A 681 -62.92 4.85 -107.50
C LEU A 681 -64.15 4.63 -108.41
N MET A 682 -65.29 5.21 -108.01
CA MET A 682 -66.55 5.07 -108.72
C MET A 682 -66.58 5.82 -110.07
N TYR A 683 -65.76 6.87 -110.25
CA TYR A 683 -65.71 7.68 -111.48
C TYR A 683 -64.80 7.09 -112.58
N ARG A 684 -63.71 6.38 -112.23
CA ARG A 684 -62.67 5.92 -113.18
C ARG A 684 -63.02 4.67 -113.97
N VAL A 685 -63.82 3.76 -113.41
CA VAL A 685 -64.31 2.55 -114.09
C VAL A 685 -65.08 2.89 -115.39
N ILE A 686 -65.64 4.10 -115.47
CA ILE A 686 -66.41 4.59 -116.62
C ILE A 686 -65.50 5.02 -117.79
N LEU A 687 -64.25 5.45 -117.54
CA LEU A 687 -63.33 6.02 -118.55
C LEU A 687 -62.47 4.97 -119.28
N PHE A 688 -62.03 3.90 -118.59
CA PHE A 688 -61.10 2.89 -119.14
C PHE A 688 -61.70 1.98 -120.22
N ALA A 689 -63.03 1.86 -120.29
CA ALA A 689 -63.71 1.19 -121.41
C ALA A 689 -63.47 1.89 -122.76
N GLY A 690 -63.03 3.17 -122.76
CA GLY A 690 -62.87 3.98 -123.96
C GLY A 690 -61.57 3.76 -124.75
N PHE A 691 -60.41 3.58 -124.10
CA PHE A 691 -59.10 3.64 -124.78
C PHE A 691 -58.57 2.30 -125.31
N ALA A 692 -58.98 1.15 -124.75
CA ALA A 692 -58.55 -0.18 -125.18
C ALA A 692 -58.86 -0.50 -126.66
N VAL A 693 -59.74 0.27 -127.29
CA VAL A 693 -60.11 0.15 -128.71
C VAL A 693 -59.00 0.65 -129.66
N ILE A 694 -58.12 1.55 -129.21
CA ILE A 694 -57.21 2.30 -130.10
C ILE A 694 -55.85 1.61 -130.28
N ALA A 695 -55.31 0.97 -129.23
CA ALA A 695 -53.96 0.37 -129.25
C ALA A 695 -53.84 -0.97 -130.02
N ILE A 696 -54.94 -1.71 -130.17
CA ILE A 696 -54.98 -2.96 -130.97
C ILE A 696 -54.68 -2.68 -132.46
N PHE A 697 -54.87 -1.44 -132.92
CA PHE A 697 -54.74 -1.08 -134.32
C PHE A 697 -53.28 -0.90 -134.81
N VAL A 698 -52.31 -0.63 -133.91
CA VAL A 698 -50.93 -0.21 -134.30
C VAL A 698 -49.89 -1.34 -134.17
N PHE A 699 -50.11 -2.32 -133.30
CA PHE A 699 -49.14 -3.38 -132.97
C PHE A 699 -48.96 -4.47 -134.06
N LEU A 700 -49.80 -4.50 -135.10
CA LEU A 700 -49.71 -5.52 -136.16
C LEU A 700 -48.69 -5.22 -137.27
N GLN A 701 -48.00 -4.07 -137.27
CA GLN A 701 -47.36 -3.59 -138.50
C GLN A 701 -45.85 -3.86 -138.69
N ASN A 702 -45.01 -4.13 -137.66
CA ASN A 702 -43.55 -3.93 -137.86
C ASN A 702 -42.54 -5.03 -137.44
N ARG A 703 -42.92 -6.30 -137.50
CA ARG A 703 -42.00 -7.44 -137.31
C ARG A 703 -41.38 -7.88 -138.66
N ASN A 704 -40.28 -7.29 -139.12
CA ASN A 704 -39.32 -7.89 -140.09
C ASN A 704 -38.04 -7.05 -140.35
N ASN A 705 -36.89 -7.75 -140.33
CA ASN A 705 -35.55 -7.44 -140.91
C ASN A 705 -34.39 -6.92 -140.02
N HIS A 706 -33.50 -7.87 -139.71
CA HIS A 706 -32.03 -7.97 -139.93
C HIS A 706 -31.02 -6.85 -139.63
N ASN A 707 -29.94 -7.31 -138.97
CA ASN A 707 -28.51 -6.94 -139.02
C ASN A 707 -28.12 -5.46 -139.20
N ASP A 708 -27.37 -4.91 -138.24
CA ASP A 708 -25.95 -4.62 -138.44
C ASP A 708 -25.25 -4.17 -137.15
N SER A 709 -23.94 -4.39 -137.16
CA SER A 709 -22.92 -4.01 -136.19
C SER A 709 -22.70 -2.50 -136.10
N GLU A 710 -22.23 -2.05 -134.93
CA GLU A 710 -21.36 -0.90 -134.60
C GLU A 710 -21.86 -0.26 -133.29
N LYS A 711 -21.11 0.39 -132.41
CA LYS A 711 -19.69 0.59 -132.07
C LYS A 711 -19.74 1.75 -131.04
N TRP A 712 -18.71 1.89 -130.19
CA TRP A 712 -18.38 3.08 -129.38
C TRP A 712 -19.26 3.32 -128.14
N LEU A 713 -18.82 3.94 -127.04
CA LEU A 713 -17.58 4.55 -126.52
C LEU A 713 -17.90 4.87 -125.03
N VAL A 714 -16.97 4.69 -124.07
CA VAL A 714 -16.26 5.79 -123.34
C VAL A 714 -17.20 6.67 -122.52
N GLU A 715 -16.93 7.11 -121.30
CA GLU A 715 -15.76 7.34 -120.44
C GLU A 715 -16.33 7.22 -119.01
N SER A 716 -15.66 6.52 -118.11
CA SER A 716 -14.77 7.09 -117.08
C SER A 716 -15.50 7.73 -115.91
N ASP A 717 -14.97 7.41 -114.74
CA ASP A 717 -14.65 8.35 -113.67
C ASP A 717 -15.86 9.15 -113.15
N GLU A 718 -16.26 8.94 -111.91
CA GLU A 718 -15.39 9.22 -110.77
C GLU A 718 -16.15 8.72 -109.52
N MET A 719 -15.46 8.10 -108.57
CA MET A 719 -15.23 8.71 -107.25
C MET A 719 -16.55 9.05 -106.52
N MET A 720 -16.84 8.53 -105.34
CA MET A 720 -15.97 8.18 -104.25
C MET A 720 -16.80 7.50 -103.16
N LEU A 721 -16.07 6.87 -102.26
CA LEU A 721 -16.44 6.65 -100.86
C LEU A 721 -17.53 5.62 -100.57
N ASN A 722 -17.12 4.68 -99.71
CA ASN A 722 -17.80 4.24 -98.48
C ASN A 722 -19.29 3.92 -98.60
N LYS A 723 -19.77 2.79 -98.08
CA LYS A 723 -19.46 2.30 -96.75
C LYS A 723 -20.22 0.98 -96.61
N ALA A 724 -19.75 0.22 -95.63
CA ALA A 724 -20.59 -0.60 -94.78
C ALA A 724 -21.21 -1.84 -95.40
N THR A 725 -21.19 -2.87 -94.58
CA THR A 725 -22.31 -3.75 -94.23
C THR A 725 -21.68 -4.88 -93.43
N ASP A 726 -22.20 -5.32 -92.32
CA ASP A 726 -23.36 -4.93 -91.53
C ASP A 726 -23.35 -5.88 -90.33
N SER A 727 -24.09 -5.51 -89.28
CA SER A 727 -24.78 -6.45 -88.36
C SER A 727 -23.89 -7.32 -87.46
N GLU A 728 -24.22 -7.68 -86.22
CA GLU A 728 -25.36 -7.43 -85.35
C GLU A 728 -24.98 -8.05 -83.98
N PHE A 729 -25.43 -7.39 -82.91
CA PHE A 729 -25.76 -7.92 -81.57
C PHE A 729 -24.72 -8.49 -80.56
N ASP A 730 -24.87 -7.90 -79.36
CA ASP A 730 -24.65 -8.39 -77.99
C ASP A 730 -23.23 -8.59 -77.42
N ARG A 731 -22.87 -7.63 -76.55
CA ARG A 731 -21.97 -7.75 -75.38
C ARG A 731 -22.63 -8.69 -74.32
N PRO A 732 -21.92 -9.27 -73.31
CA PRO A 732 -20.79 -8.65 -72.60
C PRO A 732 -19.72 -9.59 -71.98
N ASN A 733 -18.50 -9.06 -71.84
CA ASN A 733 -17.60 -9.13 -70.67
C ASN A 733 -16.12 -9.13 -71.07
N THR A 734 -15.38 -8.21 -70.43
CA THR A 734 -13.91 -8.04 -70.35
C THR A 734 -13.17 -7.48 -71.58
N PRO A 735 -12.34 -6.44 -71.39
CA PRO A 735 -11.07 -6.30 -72.10
C PRO A 735 -9.92 -6.96 -71.29
N PRO A 736 -9.00 -7.67 -71.97
CA PRO A 736 -7.63 -7.98 -71.53
C PRO A 736 -6.64 -6.90 -72.06
N PRO A 737 -5.33 -7.17 -72.16
CA PRO A 737 -4.23 -7.01 -71.19
C PRO A 737 -3.32 -5.78 -71.54
N PRO A 738 -2.19 -5.56 -70.84
CA PRO A 738 -1.47 -4.28 -70.80
C PRO A 738 -0.32 -4.18 -71.81
N GLY A 739 0.13 -2.94 -72.02
CA GLY A 739 1.54 -2.63 -72.22
C GLY A 739 2.03 -2.52 -73.66
N SER A 740 2.53 -1.34 -74.00
CA SER A 740 3.95 -1.19 -74.36
C SER A 740 4.32 0.28 -74.29
N PHE A 741 5.22 0.61 -73.36
CA PHE A 741 6.15 1.73 -73.35
C PHE A 741 6.27 2.48 -74.68
N GLU A 742 6.05 3.79 -74.65
CA GLU A 742 6.95 4.85 -75.16
C GLU A 742 6.22 6.19 -75.21
#